data_AF-A0A3D5TGQ6-F1
#
_entry.id   AF-A0A3D5TGQ6-F1
#
_cell.length_a   1.000
_cell.length_b   1.000
_cell.length_c   1.000
_cell.angle_alpha   90.00
_cell.angle_beta   90.00
_cell.angle_gamma   90.00
#
_symmetry.space_group_name_H-M   'P 1'
#
loop_
_entity.id
_entity.type
_entity.pdbx_description
1 polymer ?
#
loop_
_entity_poly.entity_id
_entity_poly.type
_entity_poly.pdbx_seq_one_letter_code
_entity_poly.pdbx_strand_id
1 'polypeptide(L)'
;MNRDIHSQAEQLNKKHRRKRTWYKILSVPICLVVFVTTYALILPAITMESTPDTYCGIAEHVHTDDCYELPGTPAHKEIQCTAGADLGQGEYIIHKHDSFCFDDSGELLCALAEQDEHVHTDACYDGDNLICGLVTGIVHQHTADCVVSVPATEPQGLVCTVEEHKHTEACFMNPEGEAPSGETGGDVPADKTPASDAPTGDDPSNETPRGDVPTDAAQGGNVPGDAVRSTGAANGDTPEDDAAVNSTPARAPAASGLITDVTLTINDNVSASGCYEAAVTGGAAALEGKTVRYLWYKSTDGGATYTAVKAKNFTVGGNTVSNISGARGEKLFLALDGGTVSDTLTSVTYKAVLKVDGTEYNSVSAVRTNTTYQASVLNGSFEAPDLTNYEFQEFVPEGTTGLFWKTTASNEEGAQPTYPTGSTQQNDGKHYIEIIDTGTSDHKNQAAQYHNQGTATNGTQYAEINAGAVGALYQTIATIPGTTMYWSVDHSGRNGTDTMAVVMMPESRAKSITTQAQLQQVLNNPSNYGATVESNLSAQKGVWTTHSGQYTIPEGQYETRFFFMAVSTYNNENYIGNHIDNVWFSQQIPPVSSEKPYFTLTKHVVGPLTEDDLQLLSGKLTFTVQKSTNSSFTNPETVKTYTATNLGSWTPNEDGSWTLSARISMKDQELGDYYRIAESGAELDGFNLTVTDTNAAVPLQGNTDTGFTFTNTYADAGRALTLKKIVRAPDTTGSFTFTVSYADAGGKPKTESVTLKNGESTTITGIPKGVQVTVTETTTDGYTVIMKDPSTGTVLAGSSSYTFTMSDDTAMDIYNTSIVALPETGGIGRGIFLYAGIGLMLTAVIAGCLLRRKYGKEGD
;
A
#
# COMPACT_ATOMS: atom_id res chain seq x y z
N MET A 1 -43.58 81.90 55.06
CA MET A 1 -42.70 80.99 54.31
C MET A 1 -43.56 80.07 53.42
N ASN A 2 -43.93 80.50 52.19
CA ASN A 2 -44.71 79.62 51.27
C ASN A 2 -44.79 80.03 49.77
N ARG A 3 -44.06 81.07 49.31
CA ARG A 3 -44.08 81.51 47.87
C ARG A 3 -42.89 81.04 47.04
N ASP A 4 -41.85 80.49 47.68
CA ASP A 4 -40.58 80.15 47.02
C ASP A 4 -40.60 78.74 46.40
N ILE A 5 -41.06 77.74 47.16
CA ILE A 5 -41.15 76.33 46.72
C ILE A 5 -41.96 76.19 45.42
N HIS A 6 -43.07 76.92 45.26
CA HIS A 6 -43.86 76.91 44.02
C HIS A 6 -43.10 77.44 42.80
N SER A 7 -42.25 78.47 42.97
CA SER A 7 -41.41 79.03 41.91
C SER A 7 -40.35 78.02 41.46
N GLN A 8 -39.66 77.40 42.43
CA GLN A 8 -38.63 76.41 42.18
C GLN A 8 -39.20 75.13 41.54
N ALA A 9 -40.38 74.69 41.97
CA ALA A 9 -41.10 73.56 41.37
C ALA A 9 -41.52 73.83 39.91
N GLU A 10 -42.00 75.04 39.58
CA GLU A 10 -42.31 75.42 38.20
C GLU A 10 -41.06 75.43 37.31
N GLN A 11 -39.94 75.96 37.80
CA GLN A 11 -38.68 75.99 37.04
C GLN A 11 -38.13 74.57 36.83
N LEU A 12 -38.15 73.72 37.84
CA LEU A 12 -37.77 72.31 37.71
C LEU A 12 -38.65 71.56 36.72
N ASN A 13 -39.98 71.73 36.76
CA ASN A 13 -40.88 71.12 35.78
C ASN A 13 -40.61 71.62 34.36
N LYS A 14 -40.36 72.92 34.15
CA LYS A 14 -39.97 73.47 32.84
C LYS A 14 -38.61 72.90 32.36
N LYS A 15 -37.64 72.70 33.27
CA LYS A 15 -36.32 72.11 32.98
C LYS A 15 -36.44 70.61 32.62
N HIS A 16 -37.24 69.84 33.35
CA HIS A 16 -37.54 68.43 33.03
C HIS A 16 -38.35 68.27 31.73
N ARG A 17 -39.35 69.13 31.47
CA ARG A 17 -40.12 69.09 30.21
C ARG A 17 -39.22 69.38 29.01
N ARG A 18 -38.32 70.36 29.10
CA ARG A 18 -37.28 70.61 28.07
C ARG A 18 -36.36 69.40 27.87
N LYS A 19 -35.82 68.79 28.93
CA LYS A 19 -35.00 67.57 28.82
C LYS A 19 -35.78 66.42 28.15
N ARG A 20 -37.03 66.17 28.53
CA ARG A 20 -37.85 65.08 27.98
C ARG A 20 -38.21 65.29 26.50
N THR A 21 -38.38 66.53 26.05
CA THR A 21 -38.51 66.84 24.61
C THR A 21 -37.18 66.67 23.87
N TRP A 22 -36.06 67.11 24.45
CA TRP A 22 -34.72 66.92 23.87
C TRP A 22 -34.36 65.44 23.65
N TYR A 23 -34.60 64.58 24.65
CA TYR A 23 -34.37 63.13 24.49
C TYR A 23 -35.23 62.53 23.37
N LYS A 24 -36.49 62.96 23.20
CA LYS A 24 -37.34 62.51 22.08
C LYS A 24 -36.83 62.96 20.71
N ILE A 25 -36.25 64.16 20.61
CA ILE A 25 -35.68 64.67 19.36
C ILE A 25 -34.37 63.93 19.01
N LEU A 26 -33.58 63.55 20.03
CA LEU A 26 -32.33 62.82 19.82
C LEU A 26 -32.53 61.31 19.59
N SER A 27 -33.53 60.68 20.21
CA SER A 27 -33.75 59.24 20.12
C SER A 27 -34.22 58.78 18.75
N VAL A 28 -35.08 59.56 18.07
CA VAL A 28 -35.64 59.20 16.75
C VAL A 28 -34.55 58.92 15.69
N PRO A 29 -33.57 59.82 15.42
CA PRO A 29 -32.52 59.53 14.46
C PRO A 29 -31.59 58.40 14.91
N ILE A 30 -31.34 58.23 16.22
CA ILE A 30 -30.52 57.11 16.72
C ILE A 30 -31.23 55.77 16.47
N CYS A 31 -32.51 55.66 16.80
CA CYS A 31 -33.30 54.46 16.51
C CYS A 31 -33.36 54.18 15.00
N LEU A 32 -33.51 55.21 14.16
CA LEU A 32 -33.56 55.05 12.71
C LEU A 32 -32.21 54.59 12.13
N VAL A 33 -31.09 55.14 12.61
CA VAL A 33 -29.75 54.66 12.24
C VAL A 33 -29.55 53.20 12.66
N VAL A 34 -29.88 52.84 13.90
CA VAL A 34 -29.79 51.44 14.37
C VAL A 34 -30.62 50.53 13.49
N PHE A 35 -31.89 50.87 13.25
CA PHE A 35 -32.81 50.06 12.42
C PHE A 35 -32.25 49.86 11.00
N VAL A 36 -31.74 50.92 10.36
CA VAL A 36 -31.11 50.83 9.04
C VAL A 36 -29.84 49.99 9.05
N THR A 37 -28.98 50.10 10.07
CA THR A 37 -27.77 49.26 10.18
C THR A 37 -28.11 47.78 10.43
N THR A 38 -29.12 47.49 11.25
CA THR A 38 -29.57 46.11 11.48
C THR A 38 -30.19 45.51 10.22
N TYR A 39 -31.04 46.26 9.50
CA TYR A 39 -31.65 45.81 8.25
C TYR A 39 -30.59 45.56 7.15
N ALA A 40 -29.57 46.42 7.07
CA ALA A 40 -28.46 46.28 6.12
C ALA A 40 -27.51 45.10 6.45
N LEU A 41 -27.50 44.61 7.68
CA LEU A 41 -26.73 43.42 8.11
C LEU A 41 -27.55 42.12 8.03
N ILE A 42 -28.89 42.21 8.06
CA ILE A 42 -29.78 41.05 7.89
C ILE A 42 -29.92 40.67 6.41
N LEU A 43 -29.97 41.64 5.49
CA LEU A 43 -30.19 41.38 4.06
C LEU A 43 -29.23 40.34 3.43
N PRO A 44 -27.91 40.32 3.70
CA PRO A 44 -27.01 39.29 3.17
C PRO A 44 -27.24 37.89 3.76
N ALA A 45 -27.85 37.79 4.95
CA ALA A 45 -28.04 36.53 5.67
C ALA A 45 -29.28 35.75 5.21
N ILE A 46 -30.24 36.42 4.55
CA ILE A 46 -31.45 35.79 3.99
C ILE A 46 -31.24 35.38 2.52
N THR A 47 -30.09 35.73 1.90
CA THR A 47 -29.78 35.45 0.49
C THR A 47 -28.61 34.47 0.31
N MET A 48 -28.35 33.60 1.29
CA MET A 48 -27.35 32.52 1.19
C MET A 48 -27.92 31.11 1.43
N GLU A 49 -29.24 30.99 1.55
CA GLU A 49 -29.95 29.70 1.55
C GLU A 49 -30.37 29.37 0.11
N SER A 50 -29.40 29.02 -0.74
CA SER A 50 -29.59 28.88 -2.19
C SER A 50 -30.12 27.50 -2.59
N THR A 51 -31.35 27.18 -2.19
CA THR A 51 -32.17 26.22 -2.94
C THR A 51 -32.57 26.82 -4.29
N PRO A 52 -32.66 26.03 -5.39
CA PRO A 52 -33.17 26.55 -6.66
C PRO A 52 -34.64 26.96 -6.55
N ASP A 53 -35.03 28.08 -7.17
CA ASP A 53 -36.45 28.44 -7.31
C ASP A 53 -37.16 27.41 -8.18
N THR A 54 -38.08 26.62 -7.61
CA THR A 54 -38.85 25.61 -8.34
C THR A 54 -40.33 25.98 -8.49
N TYR A 55 -40.83 25.88 -9.72
CA TYR A 55 -42.15 26.39 -10.12
C TYR A 55 -43.32 25.49 -9.66
N CYS A 56 -43.03 24.35 -9.03
CA CYS A 56 -44.05 23.43 -8.52
C CYS A 56 -44.62 23.82 -7.14
N GLY A 57 -43.89 24.60 -6.33
CA GLY A 57 -44.35 25.07 -5.02
C GLY A 57 -44.49 24.00 -3.92
N ILE A 58 -43.98 22.78 -4.15
CA ILE A 58 -43.95 21.67 -3.18
C ILE A 58 -42.51 21.54 -2.70
N ALA A 59 -42.27 21.43 -1.39
CA ALA A 59 -40.92 21.20 -0.87
C ALA A 59 -40.43 19.78 -1.18
N GLU A 60 -39.14 19.59 -1.47
CA GLU A 60 -38.59 18.24 -1.57
C GLU A 60 -38.65 17.52 -0.22
N HIS A 61 -39.11 16.29 -0.27
CA HIS A 61 -39.31 15.45 0.91
C HIS A 61 -39.17 13.98 0.52
N VAL A 62 -38.39 13.25 1.31
CA VAL A 62 -38.19 11.81 1.24
C VAL A 62 -38.23 11.24 2.64
N HIS A 63 -38.78 10.04 2.79
CA HIS A 63 -38.76 9.34 4.06
C HIS A 63 -37.34 8.80 4.35
N THR A 64 -36.76 9.24 5.47
CA THR A 64 -35.56 8.65 6.08
C THR A 64 -35.95 7.54 7.04
N ASP A 65 -34.99 6.78 7.57
CA ASP A 65 -35.24 5.71 8.54
C ASP A 65 -36.04 6.18 9.78
N ASP A 66 -35.81 7.42 10.24
CA ASP A 66 -36.55 8.08 11.32
C ASP A 66 -38.07 8.27 11.03
N CYS A 67 -38.52 8.07 9.79
CA CYS A 67 -39.91 8.24 9.36
C CYS A 67 -40.77 6.98 9.58
N TYR A 68 -40.19 5.88 10.05
CA TYR A 68 -40.85 4.57 10.19
C TYR A 68 -40.78 4.03 11.63
N GLU A 69 -41.81 3.32 12.08
CA GLU A 69 -41.82 2.64 13.39
C GLU A 69 -40.78 1.51 13.47
N LEU A 70 -40.51 0.87 12.33
CA LEU A 70 -39.42 -0.09 12.13
C LEU A 70 -38.66 0.30 10.85
N PRO A 71 -37.43 0.85 10.95
CA PRO A 71 -36.61 1.13 9.78
C PRO A 71 -36.18 -0.18 9.10
N GLY A 72 -36.00 -0.12 7.78
CA GLY A 72 -35.64 -1.27 6.96
C GLY A 72 -34.14 -1.50 6.93
N THR A 73 -33.69 -2.75 6.97
CA THR A 73 -32.27 -3.07 6.83
C THR A 73 -31.91 -3.22 5.36
N PRO A 74 -30.89 -2.51 4.82
CA PRO A 74 -30.42 -2.75 3.46
C PRO A 74 -29.85 -4.17 3.31
N ALA A 75 -29.77 -4.66 2.07
CA ALA A 75 -29.14 -5.94 1.79
C ALA A 75 -27.63 -5.83 2.04
N HIS A 76 -27.09 -6.73 2.87
CA HIS A 76 -25.69 -6.72 3.30
C HIS A 76 -25.12 -8.13 3.33
N LYS A 77 -23.80 -8.24 3.48
CA LYS A 77 -23.11 -9.51 3.73
C LYS A 77 -22.85 -9.63 5.23
N GLU A 78 -22.77 -10.84 5.76
CA GLU A 78 -22.33 -11.12 7.13
C GLU A 78 -21.50 -12.40 7.16
N ILE A 79 -20.54 -12.51 8.09
CA ILE A 79 -19.78 -13.74 8.34
C ILE A 79 -20.42 -14.53 9.49
N GLN A 80 -21.10 -15.63 9.16
CA GLN A 80 -21.74 -16.50 10.15
C GLN A 80 -20.74 -17.48 10.77
N CYS A 81 -20.04 -17.02 11.82
CA CYS A 81 -19.03 -17.79 12.54
C CYS A 81 -19.66 -18.80 13.52
N THR A 82 -19.63 -20.09 13.19
CA THR A 82 -20.15 -21.17 14.05
C THR A 82 -19.13 -21.72 15.05
N ALA A 83 -17.85 -21.35 14.95
CA ALA A 83 -16.77 -21.91 15.78
C ALA A 83 -16.94 -21.69 17.30
N GLY A 84 -17.76 -20.72 17.72
CA GLY A 84 -18.09 -20.48 19.13
C GLY A 84 -19.14 -21.41 19.74
N ALA A 85 -19.81 -22.25 18.94
CA ALA A 85 -20.95 -23.04 19.40
C ALA A 85 -20.58 -24.30 20.22
N ASP A 86 -19.42 -24.89 19.96
CA ASP A 86 -19.00 -26.20 20.50
C ASP A 86 -17.76 -26.12 21.44
N LEU A 87 -17.41 -24.92 21.94
CA LEU A 87 -16.21 -24.70 22.76
C LEU A 87 -16.22 -25.48 24.09
N GLY A 88 -15.13 -26.20 24.36
CA GLY A 88 -14.89 -26.91 25.62
C GLY A 88 -14.51 -25.99 26.79
N GLN A 89 -14.59 -26.52 28.02
CA GLN A 89 -14.14 -25.80 29.21
C GLN A 89 -12.63 -25.59 29.19
N GLY A 90 -12.21 -24.34 28.94
CA GLY A 90 -10.79 -23.92 28.89
C GLY A 90 -10.24 -23.66 27.48
N GLU A 91 -11.08 -23.80 26.46
CA GLU A 91 -10.77 -23.39 25.08
C GLU A 91 -11.25 -21.96 24.82
N TYR A 92 -10.56 -21.25 23.92
CA TYR A 92 -10.96 -19.92 23.46
C TYR A 92 -10.57 -19.74 21.99
N ILE A 93 -11.24 -18.82 21.28
CA ILE A 93 -10.94 -18.49 19.89
C ILE A 93 -9.89 -17.37 19.86
N ILE A 94 -8.82 -17.57 19.09
CA ILE A 94 -7.91 -16.49 18.69
C ILE A 94 -8.52 -15.88 17.42
N HIS A 95 -8.90 -14.61 17.48
CA HIS A 95 -9.64 -13.93 16.41
C HIS A 95 -8.88 -12.70 15.92
N LYS A 96 -8.69 -12.57 14.61
CA LYS A 96 -8.08 -11.41 13.96
C LYS A 96 -8.72 -11.19 12.59
N HIS A 97 -8.83 -9.93 12.19
CA HIS A 97 -9.39 -9.56 10.90
C HIS A 97 -8.33 -9.59 9.80
N ASP A 98 -8.60 -10.37 8.77
CA ASP A 98 -7.85 -10.39 7.51
C ASP A 98 -8.70 -9.77 6.38
N SER A 99 -8.24 -9.88 5.13
CA SER A 99 -8.94 -9.33 3.96
C SER A 99 -10.32 -9.95 3.69
N PHE A 100 -10.67 -11.11 4.26
CA PHE A 100 -12.01 -11.68 4.14
C PHE A 100 -13.01 -11.10 5.13
N CYS A 101 -12.52 -10.39 6.15
CA CYS A 101 -13.34 -9.79 7.21
C CYS A 101 -13.91 -8.41 6.84
N PHE A 102 -13.57 -7.87 5.67
CA PHE A 102 -14.02 -6.58 5.18
C PHE A 102 -14.82 -6.73 3.88
N ASP A 103 -15.76 -5.82 3.65
CA ASP A 103 -16.58 -5.80 2.44
C ASP A 103 -15.90 -5.05 1.27
N ASP A 104 -16.59 -4.98 0.13
CA ASP A 104 -16.08 -4.30 -1.08
C ASP A 104 -15.92 -2.77 -0.92
N SER A 105 -16.40 -2.19 0.18
CA SER A 105 -16.22 -0.77 0.56
C SER A 105 -15.17 -0.56 1.66
N GLY A 106 -14.78 -1.62 2.37
CA GLY A 106 -13.84 -1.60 3.49
C GLY A 106 -14.49 -1.56 4.88
N GLU A 107 -15.80 -1.80 4.99
CA GLU A 107 -16.50 -1.91 6.28
C GLU A 107 -16.43 -3.36 6.82
N LEU A 108 -16.49 -3.52 8.15
CA LEU A 108 -16.18 -4.78 8.83
C LEU A 108 -17.39 -5.72 8.88
N LEU A 109 -17.25 -6.92 8.33
CA LEU A 109 -18.31 -7.94 8.19
C LEU A 109 -18.50 -8.87 9.40
N CYS A 110 -17.70 -8.69 10.46
CA CYS A 110 -17.71 -9.55 11.65
C CYS A 110 -17.78 -8.72 12.94
N ALA A 111 -18.67 -9.10 13.85
CA ALA A 111 -18.87 -8.43 15.14
C ALA A 111 -17.99 -8.98 16.28
N LEU A 112 -17.10 -9.94 16.01
CA LEU A 112 -16.18 -10.50 16.99
C LEU A 112 -15.00 -9.53 17.24
N ALA A 113 -14.69 -9.28 18.50
CA ALA A 113 -13.52 -8.48 18.88
C ALA A 113 -12.22 -9.25 18.58
N GLU A 114 -11.20 -8.55 18.10
CA GLU A 114 -9.88 -9.16 17.93
C GLU A 114 -9.28 -9.58 19.27
N GLN A 115 -8.75 -10.80 19.33
CA GLN A 115 -8.16 -11.39 20.51
C GLN A 115 -6.86 -12.13 20.13
N ASP A 116 -5.75 -11.61 20.67
CA ASP A 116 -4.42 -12.23 20.59
C ASP A 116 -4.34 -13.57 21.35
N GLU A 117 -3.26 -14.31 21.08
CA GLU A 117 -2.89 -15.52 21.83
C GLU A 117 -2.72 -15.20 23.33
N HIS A 118 -3.34 -16.01 24.19
CA HIS A 118 -3.24 -15.87 25.64
C HIS A 118 -1.83 -16.23 26.13
N VAL A 119 -1.08 -15.21 26.56
CA VAL A 119 0.24 -15.37 27.17
C VAL A 119 0.11 -15.39 28.70
N HIS A 120 0.65 -16.43 29.34
CA HIS A 120 0.73 -16.50 30.80
C HIS A 120 1.63 -15.41 31.37
N THR A 121 1.22 -14.85 32.51
CA THR A 121 2.02 -13.89 33.30
C THR A 121 2.34 -14.49 34.67
N ASP A 122 3.20 -13.86 35.46
CA ASP A 122 3.57 -14.34 36.81
C ASP A 122 2.35 -14.59 37.72
N ALA A 123 1.24 -13.87 37.51
CA ALA A 123 -0.02 -14.04 38.23
C ALA A 123 -0.80 -15.33 37.87
N CYS A 124 -0.36 -16.06 36.83
CA CYS A 124 -0.94 -17.33 36.38
C CYS A 124 -0.32 -18.56 37.08
N TYR A 125 0.65 -18.37 37.99
CA TYR A 125 1.42 -19.44 38.63
C TYR A 125 1.33 -19.40 40.16
N ASP A 126 1.09 -20.56 40.79
CA ASP A 126 1.24 -20.77 42.25
C ASP A 126 2.39 -21.74 42.51
N GLY A 127 3.57 -21.17 42.74
CA GLY A 127 4.85 -21.88 42.66
C GLY A 127 5.09 -22.41 41.23
N ASP A 128 5.49 -23.66 41.11
CA ASP A 128 5.71 -24.32 39.81
C ASP A 128 4.40 -24.77 39.12
N ASN A 129 3.23 -24.51 39.71
CA ASN A 129 1.93 -24.96 39.18
C ASN A 129 1.23 -23.83 38.42
N LEU A 130 0.88 -24.07 37.15
CA LEU A 130 0.00 -23.19 36.40
C LEU A 130 -1.43 -23.28 36.95
N ILE A 131 -2.02 -22.13 37.31
CA ILE A 131 -3.39 -22.00 37.83
C ILE A 131 -4.35 -21.32 36.83
N CYS A 132 -3.91 -21.02 35.62
CA CYS A 132 -4.78 -20.54 34.55
C CYS A 132 -5.69 -21.67 34.03
N GLY A 133 -6.98 -21.36 33.82
CA GLY A 133 -7.97 -22.29 33.27
C GLY A 133 -8.05 -22.27 31.73
N LEU A 134 -7.26 -21.44 31.05
CA LEU A 134 -7.18 -21.39 29.58
C LEU A 134 -6.01 -22.26 29.11
N VAL A 135 -6.29 -23.25 28.26
CA VAL A 135 -5.30 -24.30 27.92
C VAL A 135 -5.05 -24.47 26.43
N THR A 136 -5.94 -23.99 25.54
CA THR A 136 -5.71 -24.04 24.09
C THR A 136 -6.47 -22.90 23.40
N GLY A 137 -5.76 -22.16 22.54
CA GLY A 137 -6.35 -21.21 21.61
C GLY A 137 -6.64 -21.90 20.28
N ILE A 138 -7.87 -21.82 19.79
CA ILE A 138 -8.29 -22.39 18.50
C ILE A 138 -8.20 -21.29 17.44
N VAL A 139 -7.47 -21.58 16.36
CA VAL A 139 -7.38 -20.74 15.16
C VAL A 139 -8.13 -21.43 14.03
N HIS A 140 -9.00 -20.69 13.35
CA HIS A 140 -9.61 -21.08 12.08
C HIS A 140 -9.65 -19.85 11.16
N GLN A 141 -9.84 -20.05 9.86
CA GLN A 141 -9.95 -18.97 8.88
C GLN A 141 -11.31 -19.03 8.18
N HIS A 142 -11.87 -17.88 7.85
CA HIS A 142 -13.08 -17.78 7.04
C HIS A 142 -12.74 -18.01 5.57
N THR A 143 -13.55 -18.81 4.87
CA THR A 143 -13.51 -18.90 3.40
C THR A 143 -14.67 -18.11 2.81
N ALA A 144 -14.70 -17.95 1.48
CA ALA A 144 -15.83 -17.35 0.78
C ALA A 144 -17.18 -18.06 1.07
N ASP A 145 -17.15 -19.34 1.44
CA ASP A 145 -18.34 -20.13 1.80
C ASP A 145 -18.95 -19.75 3.16
N CYS A 146 -18.21 -18.99 4.00
CA CYS A 146 -18.69 -18.50 5.30
C CYS A 146 -19.44 -17.16 5.21
N VAL A 147 -19.45 -16.52 4.04
CA VAL A 147 -20.09 -15.21 3.82
C VAL A 147 -21.53 -15.41 3.34
N VAL A 148 -22.50 -14.99 4.13
CA VAL A 148 -23.93 -15.06 3.78
C VAL A 148 -24.47 -13.70 3.34
N SER A 149 -25.32 -13.70 2.32
CA SER A 149 -26.04 -12.49 1.89
C SER A 149 -27.37 -12.38 2.64
N VAL A 150 -27.48 -11.39 3.52
CA VAL A 150 -28.72 -11.02 4.20
C VAL A 150 -29.57 -10.18 3.24
N PRO A 151 -30.79 -10.61 2.87
CA PRO A 151 -31.65 -9.84 1.99
C PRO A 151 -32.16 -8.57 2.68
N ALA A 152 -32.45 -7.53 1.89
CA ALA A 152 -33.03 -6.30 2.43
C ALA A 152 -34.39 -6.57 3.08
N THR A 153 -34.69 -5.87 4.17
CA THR A 153 -36.03 -5.82 4.78
C THR A 153 -36.63 -4.44 4.52
N GLU A 154 -37.87 -4.41 4.02
CA GLU A 154 -38.57 -3.14 3.77
C GLU A 154 -39.03 -2.51 5.10
N PRO A 155 -38.92 -1.17 5.26
CA PRO A 155 -39.36 -0.48 6.47
C PRO A 155 -40.87 -0.62 6.69
N GLN A 156 -41.30 -0.65 7.95
CA GLN A 156 -42.69 -0.87 8.34
C GLN A 156 -43.22 0.23 9.27
N GLY A 157 -44.52 0.51 9.15
CA GLY A 157 -45.18 1.54 9.96
C GLY A 157 -44.71 2.95 9.61
N LEU A 158 -44.98 3.43 8.39
CA LEU A 158 -44.71 4.83 8.04
C LEU A 158 -45.51 5.78 8.94
N VAL A 159 -44.81 6.59 9.73
CA VAL A 159 -45.40 7.60 10.65
C VAL A 159 -45.24 9.03 10.15
N CYS A 160 -44.42 9.28 9.13
CA CYS A 160 -44.35 10.60 8.52
C CYS A 160 -45.64 10.93 7.73
N THR A 161 -46.32 12.01 8.13
CA THR A 161 -47.56 12.48 7.50
C THR A 161 -47.33 13.49 6.36
N VAL A 162 -46.10 13.58 5.85
CA VAL A 162 -45.74 14.47 4.74
C VAL A 162 -45.57 13.62 3.49
N GLU A 163 -46.20 14.06 2.40
CA GLU A 163 -46.18 13.41 1.09
C GLU A 163 -44.77 13.47 0.48
N GLU A 164 -44.32 12.43 -0.21
CA GLU A 164 -42.99 12.44 -0.84
C GLU A 164 -42.97 13.30 -2.11
N HIS A 165 -41.91 14.07 -2.30
CA HIS A 165 -41.68 14.87 -3.49
C HIS A 165 -40.20 14.98 -3.82
N LYS A 166 -39.86 14.72 -5.08
CA LYS A 166 -38.55 15.04 -5.69
C LYS A 166 -38.80 15.89 -6.93
N HIS A 167 -37.99 16.91 -7.13
CA HIS A 167 -38.09 17.74 -8.31
C HIS A 167 -37.63 16.99 -9.56
N THR A 168 -38.47 16.99 -10.59
CA THR A 168 -38.15 16.50 -11.93
C THR A 168 -37.86 17.69 -12.85
N GLU A 169 -37.33 17.48 -14.07
CA GLU A 169 -37.03 18.59 -14.99
C GLU A 169 -38.23 19.52 -15.24
N ALA A 170 -39.46 18.99 -15.20
CA ALA A 170 -40.70 19.77 -15.31
C ALA A 170 -40.90 20.78 -14.16
N CYS A 171 -40.38 20.51 -12.96
CA CYS A 171 -40.47 21.39 -11.79
C CYS A 171 -39.61 22.67 -11.92
N PHE A 172 -38.67 22.69 -12.87
CA PHE A 172 -37.75 23.81 -13.12
C PHE A 172 -38.16 24.65 -14.35
N MET A 173 -39.22 24.28 -15.06
CA MET A 173 -39.72 24.98 -16.25
C MET A 173 -40.89 25.90 -15.89
N ASN A 174 -40.83 27.17 -16.32
CA ASN A 174 -41.92 28.13 -16.14
C ASN A 174 -43.05 27.87 -17.17
N PRO A 175 -44.31 27.63 -16.74
CA PRO A 175 -45.41 27.32 -17.66
C PRO A 175 -45.97 28.50 -18.47
N GLU A 176 -45.62 29.77 -18.17
CA GLU A 176 -46.18 30.95 -18.86
C GLU A 176 -45.37 31.38 -20.11
N GLY A 177 -45.05 30.44 -20.99
CA GLY A 177 -44.40 30.68 -22.29
C GLY A 177 -45.26 30.21 -23.47
N GLU A 178 -45.82 31.13 -24.27
CA GLU A 178 -46.67 30.79 -25.41
C GLU A 178 -45.89 30.07 -26.54
N ALA A 179 -46.40 28.93 -26.99
CA ALA A 179 -45.82 28.15 -28.09
C ALA A 179 -46.40 28.55 -29.46
N PRO A 180 -45.58 28.65 -30.53
CA PRO A 180 -46.08 28.84 -31.89
C PRO A 180 -46.69 27.54 -32.45
N SER A 181 -47.83 27.66 -33.12
CA SER A 181 -48.61 26.53 -33.67
C SER A 181 -48.16 26.08 -35.07
N GLY A 182 -48.13 24.77 -35.35
CA GLY A 182 -48.10 24.25 -36.73
C GLY A 182 -47.97 22.72 -36.87
N GLU A 183 -48.98 22.09 -37.51
CA GLU A 183 -48.93 20.99 -38.51
C GLU A 183 -47.96 19.78 -38.36
N THR A 184 -48.28 18.51 -38.74
CA THR A 184 -49.49 17.63 -38.76
C THR A 184 -49.07 16.23 -39.30
N GLY A 185 -49.76 15.15 -38.89
CA GLY A 185 -49.51 13.73 -39.29
C GLY A 185 -49.11 12.87 -38.09
N GLY A 186 -49.51 11.61 -37.89
CA GLY A 186 -49.93 10.52 -38.81
C GLY A 186 -48.90 9.39 -38.67
N ASP A 187 -49.18 8.16 -38.20
CA ASP A 187 -50.41 7.36 -38.26
C ASP A 187 -50.63 6.40 -37.05
N VAL A 188 -51.89 6.28 -36.56
CA VAL A 188 -52.78 5.07 -36.51
C VAL A 188 -52.16 3.66 -36.21
N PRO A 189 -52.78 2.71 -35.43
CA PRO A 189 -53.89 2.76 -34.43
C PRO A 189 -53.76 1.86 -33.14
N ALA A 190 -54.74 1.99 -32.21
CA ALA A 190 -55.42 0.94 -31.38
C ALA A 190 -54.60 -0.02 -30.45
N ASP A 191 -55.17 -0.65 -29.40
CA ASP A 191 -56.59 -0.82 -28.99
C ASP A 191 -56.80 -0.72 -27.45
N LYS A 192 -58.02 -0.97 -26.95
CA LYS A 192 -58.51 -0.73 -25.58
C LYS A 192 -58.54 -1.95 -24.64
N THR A 193 -58.70 -1.61 -23.36
CA THR A 193 -59.19 -2.40 -22.19
C THR A 193 -60.65 -2.90 -22.37
N PRO A 194 -61.30 -3.69 -21.46
CA PRO A 194 -60.99 -3.90 -20.03
C PRO A 194 -61.28 -5.31 -19.40
N ALA A 195 -61.19 -5.33 -18.06
CA ALA A 195 -61.33 -6.36 -17.02
C ALA A 195 -62.56 -7.31 -16.98
N SER A 196 -62.46 -8.36 -16.14
CA SER A 196 -63.55 -8.91 -15.29
C SER A 196 -63.05 -9.79 -14.12
N ASP A 197 -63.46 -9.44 -12.89
CA ASP A 197 -64.17 -10.24 -11.84
C ASP A 197 -63.70 -11.69 -11.49
N ALA A 198 -63.27 -12.07 -10.27
CA ALA A 198 -63.90 -12.11 -8.91
C ALA A 198 -64.76 -13.39 -8.63
N PRO A 199 -65.25 -13.70 -7.40
CA PRO A 199 -64.77 -13.56 -5.98
C PRO A 199 -64.56 -14.99 -5.33
N THR A 200 -64.55 -15.36 -4.02
CA THR A 200 -65.31 -15.04 -2.76
C THR A 200 -64.73 -15.73 -1.49
N GLY A 201 -64.97 -15.16 -0.28
CA GLY A 201 -65.28 -15.84 1.02
C GLY A 201 -64.18 -16.61 1.78
N ASP A 202 -64.18 -16.77 3.12
CA ASP A 202 -65.03 -16.24 4.22
C ASP A 202 -64.23 -16.17 5.56
N ASP A 203 -64.84 -15.68 6.65
CA ASP A 203 -64.26 -15.32 7.98
C ASP A 203 -64.63 -16.34 9.13
N PRO A 204 -64.50 -16.05 10.45
CA PRO A 204 -63.31 -16.08 11.34
C PRO A 204 -63.27 -17.25 12.38
N SER A 205 -62.11 -17.46 13.03
CA SER A 205 -61.91 -17.95 14.44
C SER A 205 -60.38 -18.03 14.72
N ASN A 206 -59.75 -17.60 15.83
CA ASN A 206 -60.02 -17.60 17.28
C ASN A 206 -60.21 -18.98 17.93
N GLU A 207 -59.21 -19.43 18.70
CA GLU A 207 -59.32 -19.99 20.07
C GLU A 207 -57.91 -20.22 20.66
N THR A 208 -57.76 -20.08 21.98
CA THR A 208 -56.64 -20.65 22.76
C THR A 208 -57.21 -21.51 23.88
N PRO A 209 -56.49 -22.55 24.32
CA PRO A 209 -56.47 -22.78 25.77
C PRO A 209 -55.13 -23.29 26.35
N ARG A 210 -54.95 -22.98 27.65
CA ARG A 210 -54.31 -23.72 28.76
C ARG A 210 -53.59 -25.04 28.42
N GLY A 211 -52.40 -25.37 28.96
CA GLY A 211 -51.63 -24.78 30.07
C GLY A 211 -51.92 -25.46 31.43
N ASP A 212 -50.87 -25.78 32.20
CA ASP A 212 -50.95 -26.20 33.63
C ASP A 212 -49.57 -26.11 34.31
N VAL A 213 -49.55 -25.97 35.65
CA VAL A 213 -48.34 -25.86 36.50
C VAL A 213 -48.57 -26.54 37.87
N PRO A 214 -47.59 -27.30 38.39
CA PRO A 214 -47.23 -27.26 39.82
C PRO A 214 -45.72 -26.96 39.98
N THR A 215 -45.23 -25.94 40.69
CA THR A 215 -45.37 -25.52 42.11
C THR A 215 -44.56 -26.33 43.14
N ASP A 216 -44.13 -25.62 44.19
CA ASP A 216 -43.39 -26.05 45.39
C ASP A 216 -41.89 -26.41 45.22
N ALA A 217 -40.98 -26.01 46.12
CA ALA A 217 -41.10 -25.14 47.31
C ALA A 217 -39.80 -24.34 47.57
N ALA A 218 -39.86 -23.39 48.51
CA ALA A 218 -38.78 -22.41 48.78
C ALA A 218 -38.25 -22.47 50.23
N GLN A 219 -37.25 -21.63 50.51
CA GLN A 219 -36.59 -21.36 51.81
C GLN A 219 -35.58 -22.44 52.27
N GLY A 220 -34.49 -22.09 52.98
CA GLY A 220 -34.08 -20.75 53.43
C GLY A 220 -32.63 -20.71 53.95
N GLY A 221 -32.07 -19.50 54.08
CA GLY A 221 -30.65 -19.29 54.38
C GLY A 221 -30.27 -19.37 55.86
N ASN A 222 -28.98 -19.11 56.16
CA ASN A 222 -28.49 -18.70 57.48
C ASN A 222 -27.07 -18.07 57.36
N VAL A 223 -26.75 -17.18 58.30
CA VAL A 223 -25.42 -16.56 58.53
C VAL A 223 -25.14 -16.64 60.03
N PRO A 224 -24.02 -17.26 60.45
CA PRO A 224 -22.90 -16.52 61.09
C PRO A 224 -21.51 -17.17 60.80
N GLY A 225 -20.35 -16.60 61.19
CA GLY A 225 -20.04 -15.29 61.81
C GLY A 225 -18.62 -15.24 62.41
N ASP A 226 -18.08 -14.02 62.55
CA ASP A 226 -16.95 -13.49 63.36
C ASP A 226 -15.81 -14.38 63.91
N ALA A 227 -14.55 -14.01 63.56
CA ALA A 227 -13.38 -13.88 64.46
C ALA A 227 -12.15 -13.28 63.72
N VAL A 228 -11.95 -11.96 63.68
CA VAL A 228 -11.17 -11.15 64.67
C VAL A 228 -9.70 -11.56 64.88
N ARG A 229 -8.77 -10.78 64.31
CA ARG A 229 -7.66 -10.12 65.07
C ARG A 229 -7.02 -8.96 64.28
N SER A 230 -6.31 -8.06 64.97
CA SER A 230 -5.92 -6.74 64.46
C SER A 230 -4.59 -6.23 65.05
N THR A 231 -3.80 -5.57 64.19
CA THR A 231 -2.85 -4.45 64.42
C THR A 231 -2.58 -3.84 63.02
N GLY A 232 -2.57 -2.54 62.72
CA GLY A 232 -2.47 -1.32 63.54
C GLY A 232 -1.18 -0.55 63.17
N ALA A 233 -1.13 0.77 62.96
CA ALA A 233 -2.19 1.79 62.96
C ALA A 233 -1.72 3.12 62.33
N ALA A 234 -2.67 3.92 61.79
CA ALA A 234 -2.81 5.40 61.79
C ALA A 234 -1.64 6.33 61.34
N ASN A 235 -1.83 7.60 60.94
CA ASN A 235 -2.99 8.52 60.88
C ASN A 235 -3.01 9.19 59.48
N GLY A 236 -4.05 9.87 58.98
CA GLY A 236 -5.34 10.26 59.57
C GLY A 236 -5.46 11.77 59.80
N ASP A 237 -6.27 12.47 58.98
CA ASP A 237 -7.07 13.66 59.34
C ASP A 237 -8.06 14.03 58.18
N THR A 238 -9.24 14.54 58.54
CA THR A 238 -10.43 14.94 57.74
C THR A 238 -11.12 16.11 58.49
N PRO A 239 -12.30 16.72 58.15
CA PRO A 239 -13.33 16.51 57.10
C PRO A 239 -13.38 17.70 56.08
N GLU A 240 -14.44 18.20 55.39
CA GLU A 240 -15.93 18.21 55.52
C GLU A 240 -16.66 18.24 54.14
N ASP A 241 -17.89 17.71 54.15
CA ASP A 241 -19.10 17.92 53.32
C ASP A 241 -19.07 18.17 51.79
N ASP A 242 -19.70 17.22 51.08
CA ASP A 242 -20.86 17.35 50.17
C ASP A 242 -21.05 18.52 49.17
N ALA A 243 -21.39 18.09 47.94
CA ALA A 243 -22.29 18.72 46.97
C ALA A 243 -21.94 20.09 46.34
N ALA A 244 -21.51 20.04 45.07
CA ALA A 244 -22.28 20.63 43.96
C ALA A 244 -21.82 20.13 42.59
N VAL A 245 -22.76 20.03 41.64
CA VAL A 245 -22.47 19.83 40.21
C VAL A 245 -21.87 21.11 39.63
N ASN A 246 -20.72 21.01 38.98
CA ASN A 246 -20.35 21.95 37.92
C ASN A 246 -19.50 21.26 36.84
N SER A 247 -19.92 21.36 35.59
CA SER A 247 -19.25 20.76 34.44
C SER A 247 -17.93 21.47 34.15
N THR A 248 -16.81 20.77 34.23
CA THR A 248 -15.50 21.28 33.83
C THR A 248 -15.55 21.75 32.37
N PRO A 249 -15.11 22.98 32.04
CA PRO A 249 -15.00 23.42 30.65
C PRO A 249 -14.09 22.49 29.86
N ALA A 250 -14.42 22.27 28.57
CA ALA A 250 -13.60 21.47 27.68
C ALA A 250 -12.14 21.98 27.72
N ARG A 251 -11.21 21.06 28.01
CA ARG A 251 -9.77 21.34 28.03
C ARG A 251 -9.39 21.91 26.67
N ALA A 252 -8.88 23.14 26.64
CA ALA A 252 -8.40 23.75 25.41
C ALA A 252 -7.39 22.81 24.73
N PRO A 253 -7.43 22.68 23.39
CA PRO A 253 -6.50 21.80 22.68
C PRO A 253 -5.08 22.16 23.07
N ALA A 254 -4.26 21.14 23.33
CA ALA A 254 -2.85 21.35 23.61
C ALA A 254 -2.23 22.12 22.44
N ALA A 255 -1.32 23.05 22.71
CA ALA A 255 -0.62 23.75 21.65
C ALA A 255 0.07 22.71 20.75
N SER A 256 -0.37 22.60 19.49
CA SER A 256 0.27 21.73 18.49
C SER A 256 1.76 21.98 18.52
N GLY A 257 2.55 20.93 18.80
CA GLY A 257 3.99 21.00 18.68
C GLY A 257 4.39 21.44 17.27
N LEU A 258 5.63 21.93 17.12
CA LEU A 258 6.14 22.17 15.77
C LEU A 258 6.34 20.80 15.11
N ILE A 259 6.08 20.71 13.80
CA ILE A 259 6.31 19.45 13.07
C ILE A 259 7.80 19.06 13.12
N THR A 260 8.70 20.02 13.28
CA THR A 260 10.14 19.82 13.51
C THR A 260 10.48 19.05 14.79
N ASP A 261 9.56 18.98 15.75
CA ASP A 261 9.75 18.37 17.07
C ASP A 261 9.25 16.90 17.08
N VAL A 262 8.73 16.42 15.94
CA VAL A 262 8.33 15.03 15.71
C VAL A 262 9.56 14.16 15.54
N THR A 263 9.58 12.98 16.16
CA THR A 263 10.66 11.99 15.99
C THR A 263 10.18 10.79 15.17
N LEU A 264 11.05 10.33 14.27
CA LEU A 264 10.80 9.23 13.34
C LEU A 264 11.79 8.07 13.63
N THR A 265 11.35 6.82 13.43
CA THR A 265 12.22 5.64 13.35
C THR A 265 11.97 4.87 12.05
N ILE A 266 12.92 4.03 11.67
CA ILE A 266 12.70 2.95 10.70
C ILE A 266 12.91 1.64 11.46
N ASN A 267 11.80 0.96 11.73
CA ASN A 267 11.77 -0.34 12.39
C ASN A 267 12.20 -1.41 11.38
N ASP A 268 12.89 -2.45 11.86
CA ASP A 268 13.06 -3.65 11.05
C ASP A 268 11.82 -4.51 11.17
N ASN A 269 11.29 -4.96 10.04
CA ASN A 269 10.25 -5.97 9.99
C ASN A 269 10.49 -6.93 8.80
N VAL A 270 11.70 -6.96 8.23
CA VAL A 270 11.98 -7.72 6.98
C VAL A 270 11.70 -9.20 7.17
N SER A 271 12.08 -9.78 8.31
CA SER A 271 11.82 -11.19 8.65
C SER A 271 10.33 -11.59 8.75
N ALA A 272 9.41 -10.62 8.84
CA ALA A 272 7.98 -10.86 9.10
C ALA A 272 7.02 -10.19 8.10
N SER A 273 7.44 -9.15 7.39
CA SER A 273 6.65 -8.46 6.34
C SER A 273 7.45 -8.12 5.08
N GLY A 274 8.73 -8.49 5.02
CA GLY A 274 9.65 -8.10 3.93
C GLY A 274 10.03 -6.61 3.97
N CYS A 275 9.50 -5.84 4.92
CA CYS A 275 9.55 -4.39 4.90
C CYS A 275 10.40 -3.77 6.01
N TYR A 276 11.00 -2.63 5.69
CA TYR A 276 11.31 -1.59 6.65
C TYR A 276 10.08 -0.72 6.88
N GLU A 277 9.77 -0.38 8.13
CA GLU A 277 8.53 0.31 8.50
C GLU A 277 8.81 1.62 9.24
N ALA A 278 8.39 2.75 8.66
CA ALA A 278 8.61 4.09 9.19
C ALA A 278 7.52 4.47 10.21
N ALA A 279 7.93 4.82 11.42
CA ALA A 279 7.02 5.10 12.53
C ALA A 279 7.34 6.40 13.25
N VAL A 280 6.31 7.18 13.60
CA VAL A 280 6.43 8.34 14.49
C VAL A 280 6.47 7.86 15.93
N THR A 281 7.56 8.15 16.65
CA THR A 281 7.81 7.70 18.03
C THR A 281 7.65 8.79 19.08
N GLY A 282 7.49 10.04 18.66
CA GLY A 282 7.40 11.20 19.54
C GLY A 282 6.85 12.42 18.79
N GLY A 283 6.22 13.34 19.52
CA GLY A 283 5.62 14.55 18.95
C GLY A 283 4.31 14.35 18.17
N ALA A 284 3.71 13.14 18.19
CA ALA A 284 2.54 12.80 17.36
C ALA A 284 1.34 13.77 17.44
N ALA A 285 1.13 14.46 18.56
CA ALA A 285 0.11 15.52 18.69
C ALA A 285 0.32 16.72 17.74
N ALA A 286 1.53 16.92 17.21
CA ALA A 286 1.82 17.89 16.16
C ALA A 286 1.27 17.49 14.77
N LEU A 287 0.72 16.26 14.65
CA LEU A 287 0.18 15.69 13.40
C LEU A 287 -1.34 15.48 13.44
N GLU A 288 -1.99 15.81 14.56
CA GLU A 288 -3.44 15.66 14.74
C GLU A 288 -4.21 16.53 13.73
N GLY A 289 -5.17 15.92 13.02
CA GLY A 289 -5.95 16.57 11.95
C GLY A 289 -5.19 16.82 10.63
N LYS A 290 -3.96 16.32 10.46
CA LYS A 290 -3.10 16.61 9.29
C LYS A 290 -2.94 15.41 8.35
N THR A 291 -2.72 15.69 7.07
CA THR A 291 -2.46 14.68 6.03
C THR A 291 -1.00 14.23 6.10
N VAL A 292 -0.75 13.09 6.73
CA VAL A 292 0.61 12.53 6.90
C VAL A 292 0.93 11.49 5.82
N ARG A 293 2.13 11.60 5.24
CA ARG A 293 2.76 10.64 4.33
C ARG A 293 4.23 10.43 4.71
N TYR A 294 4.79 9.29 4.33
CA TYR A 294 6.24 9.04 4.44
C TYR A 294 6.84 9.00 3.02
N LEU A 295 8.01 9.62 2.87
CA LEU A 295 8.80 9.57 1.63
C LEU A 295 10.08 8.78 1.89
N TRP A 296 10.44 7.90 0.95
CA TRP A 296 11.63 7.07 1.04
C TRP A 296 12.71 7.54 0.09
N TYR A 297 13.96 7.47 0.54
CA TYR A 297 15.16 7.76 -0.25
C TYR A 297 16.18 6.64 -0.07
N LYS A 298 16.90 6.30 -1.14
CA LYS A 298 17.92 5.24 -1.17
C LYS A 298 19.32 5.81 -1.45
N SER A 299 20.32 5.20 -0.85
CA SER A 299 21.74 5.43 -1.06
C SER A 299 22.47 4.09 -1.19
N THR A 300 23.35 3.99 -2.18
CA THR A 300 24.28 2.86 -2.39
C THR A 300 25.74 3.26 -2.18
N ASP A 301 25.98 4.50 -1.72
CA ASP A 301 27.31 5.12 -1.55
C ASP A 301 27.64 5.43 -0.08
N GLY A 302 27.12 4.61 0.84
CA GLY A 302 27.34 4.76 2.29
C GLY A 302 26.59 5.92 2.93
N GLY A 303 25.55 6.45 2.29
CA GLY A 303 24.75 7.58 2.76
C GLY A 303 25.23 8.95 2.29
N ALA A 304 26.14 9.03 1.30
CA ALA A 304 26.68 10.29 0.80
C ALA A 304 25.74 11.01 -0.17
N THR A 305 25.02 10.28 -1.03
CA THR A 305 23.97 10.80 -1.90
C THR A 305 22.69 9.97 -1.77
N TYR A 306 21.54 10.60 -1.99
CA TYR A 306 20.22 9.99 -1.82
C TYR A 306 19.34 10.25 -3.04
N THR A 307 18.81 9.19 -3.65
CA THR A 307 17.77 9.25 -4.69
C THR A 307 16.40 8.99 -4.08
N ALA A 308 15.34 9.63 -4.60
CA ALA A 308 13.98 9.38 -4.14
C ALA A 308 13.48 8.01 -4.64
N VAL A 309 12.93 7.20 -3.75
CA VAL A 309 12.32 5.91 -4.10
C VAL A 309 10.91 6.17 -4.64
N LYS A 310 10.65 5.74 -5.88
CA LYS A 310 9.30 5.71 -6.44
C LYS A 310 8.56 4.46 -5.93
N ALA A 311 7.25 4.57 -5.75
CA ALA A 311 6.40 3.39 -5.70
C ALA A 311 6.39 2.70 -7.08
N LYS A 312 6.59 1.39 -7.10
CA LYS A 312 6.61 0.52 -8.29
C LYS A 312 5.84 -0.75 -7.99
N ASN A 313 5.06 -1.22 -8.96
CA ASN A 313 4.22 -2.41 -8.83
C ASN A 313 4.79 -3.59 -9.63
N PHE A 314 4.66 -4.78 -9.07
CA PHE A 314 5.27 -6.03 -9.52
C PHE A 314 4.22 -7.14 -9.55
N THR A 315 4.25 -7.99 -10.57
CA THR A 315 3.44 -9.22 -10.59
C THR A 315 4.22 -10.34 -9.90
N VAL A 316 3.68 -10.88 -8.80
CA VAL A 316 4.29 -11.93 -7.99
C VAL A 316 3.22 -12.97 -7.63
N GLY A 317 3.44 -14.24 -7.96
CA GLY A 317 2.42 -15.30 -7.77
C GLY A 317 1.10 -15.07 -8.55
N GLY A 318 1.05 -14.11 -9.47
CA GLY A 318 -0.18 -13.61 -10.11
C GLY A 318 -0.79 -12.38 -9.45
N ASN A 319 -0.39 -12.05 -8.21
CA ASN A 319 -0.85 -10.89 -7.45
C ASN A 319 -0.01 -9.63 -7.75
N THR A 320 -0.59 -8.45 -7.54
CA THR A 320 0.15 -7.17 -7.62
C THR A 320 0.72 -6.80 -6.25
N VAL A 321 2.05 -6.71 -6.15
CA VAL A 321 2.78 -6.30 -4.93
C VAL A 321 3.56 -5.00 -5.23
N SER A 322 3.75 -4.13 -4.24
CA SER A 322 4.46 -2.85 -4.42
C SER A 322 5.71 -2.76 -3.53
N ASN A 323 6.75 -2.07 -4.00
CA ASN A 323 7.93 -1.78 -3.16
C ASN A 323 7.63 -0.76 -2.03
N ILE A 324 6.61 0.09 -2.18
CA ILE A 324 6.13 1.00 -1.14
C ILE A 324 4.66 0.70 -0.87
N SER A 325 4.31 0.45 0.39
CA SER A 325 2.95 0.09 0.82
C SER A 325 2.59 0.71 2.18
N GLY A 326 1.41 0.35 2.70
CA GLY A 326 0.80 1.01 3.85
C GLY A 326 0.02 2.27 3.47
N ALA A 327 -0.97 2.64 4.28
CA ALA A 327 -1.97 3.65 3.93
C ALA A 327 -1.37 5.07 3.71
N ARG A 328 -0.20 5.33 4.30
CA ARG A 328 0.57 6.58 4.25
C ARG A 328 1.92 6.43 3.53
N GLY A 329 2.23 5.26 2.97
CA GLY A 329 3.56 4.92 2.40
C GLY A 329 4.60 4.52 3.45
N GLU A 330 4.15 4.11 4.64
CA GLU A 330 4.98 3.78 5.80
C GLU A 330 5.81 2.51 5.66
N LYS A 331 5.53 1.63 4.69
CA LYS A 331 6.28 0.38 4.49
C LYS A 331 7.08 0.40 3.20
N LEU A 332 8.31 -0.10 3.26
CA LEU A 332 9.23 -0.25 2.13
C LEU A 332 9.71 -1.70 2.05
N PHE A 333 9.29 -2.45 1.03
CA PHE A 333 9.69 -3.85 0.82
C PHE A 333 11.13 -3.91 0.29
N LEU A 334 12.05 -4.40 1.12
CA LEU A 334 13.49 -4.31 0.89
C LEU A 334 13.95 -5.04 -0.39
N ALA A 335 13.49 -6.27 -0.61
CA ALA A 335 13.88 -7.07 -1.76
C ALA A 335 13.32 -6.54 -3.10
N LEU A 336 12.07 -6.05 -3.12
CA LEU A 336 11.45 -5.48 -4.32
C LEU A 336 12.12 -4.17 -4.76
N ASP A 337 12.60 -3.37 -3.82
CA ASP A 337 13.32 -2.13 -4.15
C ASP A 337 14.80 -2.36 -4.54
N GLY A 338 15.30 -3.60 -4.48
CA GLY A 338 16.74 -3.88 -4.65
C GLY A 338 17.59 -3.30 -3.52
N GLY A 339 17.06 -3.29 -2.29
CA GLY A 339 17.76 -2.86 -1.08
C GLY A 339 18.61 -3.95 -0.42
N THR A 340 18.63 -5.14 -1.00
CA THR A 340 19.42 -6.29 -0.58
C THR A 340 20.90 -6.16 -0.96
N VAL A 341 21.79 -6.75 -0.16
CA VAL A 341 23.23 -6.78 -0.46
C VAL A 341 23.62 -7.89 -1.44
N SER A 342 24.77 -7.71 -2.10
CA SER A 342 25.44 -8.66 -3.00
C SER A 342 26.97 -8.58 -2.79
N ASP A 343 27.75 -9.47 -3.43
CA ASP A 343 29.23 -9.39 -3.38
C ASP A 343 29.79 -8.06 -3.95
N THR A 344 29.01 -7.35 -4.77
CA THR A 344 29.36 -6.04 -5.35
C THR A 344 28.69 -4.84 -4.66
N LEU A 345 27.60 -5.06 -3.92
CA LEU A 345 26.83 -4.05 -3.19
C LEU A 345 26.74 -4.43 -1.71
N THR A 346 27.80 -4.13 -0.96
CA THR A 346 27.98 -4.58 0.43
C THR A 346 27.12 -3.85 1.46
N SER A 347 26.47 -2.74 1.08
CA SER A 347 25.48 -2.07 1.92
C SER A 347 24.49 -1.22 1.11
N VAL A 348 23.28 -1.05 1.62
CA VAL A 348 22.28 -0.09 1.10
C VAL A 348 21.70 0.70 2.26
N THR A 349 21.67 2.03 2.15
CA THR A 349 21.14 2.92 3.19
C THR A 349 19.85 3.59 2.74
N TYR A 350 18.80 3.44 3.54
CA TYR A 350 17.51 4.09 3.34
C TYR A 350 17.30 5.23 4.33
N LYS A 351 16.65 6.29 3.86
CA LYS A 351 16.18 7.42 4.67
C LYS A 351 14.68 7.60 4.47
N ALA A 352 13.91 7.54 5.55
CA ALA A 352 12.51 7.93 5.58
C ALA A 352 12.40 9.40 5.99
N VAL A 353 11.51 10.16 5.35
CA VAL A 353 11.26 11.59 5.61
C VAL A 353 9.76 11.82 5.78
N LEU A 354 9.36 12.61 6.77
CA LEU A 354 7.96 12.93 7.00
C LEU A 354 7.45 14.02 6.02
N LYS A 355 6.28 13.78 5.43
CA LYS A 355 5.53 14.75 4.62
C LYS A 355 4.19 15.02 5.29
N VAL A 356 3.86 16.28 5.54
CA VAL A 356 2.66 16.71 6.26
C VAL A 356 1.99 17.84 5.47
N ASP A 357 0.70 17.68 5.16
CA ASP A 357 -0.11 18.65 4.40
C ASP A 357 0.57 19.10 3.09
N GLY A 358 1.12 18.13 2.36
CA GLY A 358 1.85 18.35 1.10
C GLY A 358 3.31 18.82 1.27
N THR A 359 3.71 19.29 2.46
CA THR A 359 5.05 19.84 2.73
C THR A 359 6.00 18.77 3.26
N GLU A 360 7.22 18.70 2.75
CA GLU A 360 8.25 17.74 3.17
C GLU A 360 9.17 18.32 4.26
N TYR A 361 9.32 17.60 5.37
CA TYR A 361 10.10 18.03 6.54
C TYR A 361 11.40 17.23 6.63
N ASN A 362 12.42 17.61 5.84
CA ASN A 362 13.72 16.91 5.79
C ASN A 362 14.41 16.75 7.17
N SER A 363 14.17 17.66 8.11
CA SER A 363 14.66 17.56 9.50
C SER A 363 13.98 16.45 10.31
N VAL A 364 12.79 16.02 9.91
CA VAL A 364 12.02 14.92 10.50
C VAL A 364 12.26 13.67 9.66
N SER A 365 13.43 13.07 9.85
CA SER A 365 13.87 11.93 9.09
C SER A 365 14.58 10.89 9.96
N ALA A 366 14.60 9.66 9.47
CA ALA A 366 15.24 8.51 10.09
C ALA A 366 16.03 7.74 9.02
N VAL A 367 17.12 7.08 9.43
CA VAL A 367 18.05 6.38 8.52
C VAL A 367 18.25 4.95 8.99
N ARG A 368 18.32 3.99 8.07
CA ARG A 368 18.60 2.57 8.31
C ARG A 368 19.49 2.01 7.20
N THR A 369 20.54 1.29 7.57
CA THR A 369 21.45 0.64 6.61
C THR A 369 21.26 -0.87 6.68
N ASN A 370 21.06 -1.51 5.52
CA ASN A 370 21.16 -2.95 5.35
C ASN A 370 22.63 -3.33 5.11
N THR A 371 23.12 -4.33 5.85
CA THR A 371 24.40 -5.02 5.62
C THR A 371 24.27 -6.54 5.79
N THR A 372 23.05 -7.08 5.78
CA THR A 372 22.74 -8.45 6.24
C THR A 372 21.74 -9.18 5.36
N TYR A 373 20.70 -8.49 4.87
CA TYR A 373 19.69 -9.08 4.01
C TYR A 373 20.21 -9.14 2.58
N GLN A 374 20.67 -10.32 2.17
CA GLN A 374 21.21 -10.65 0.85
C GLN A 374 20.11 -11.24 -0.07
N ALA A 375 20.18 -10.99 -1.38
CA ALA A 375 19.20 -11.53 -2.36
C ALA A 375 19.65 -12.86 -3.02
N SER A 376 20.91 -13.23 -2.83
CA SER A 376 21.52 -14.49 -3.29
C SER A 376 22.52 -15.01 -2.26
N VAL A 377 23.05 -16.22 -2.47
CA VAL A 377 24.32 -16.62 -1.82
C VAL A 377 25.37 -15.54 -2.05
N LEU A 378 26.19 -15.30 -1.02
CA LEU A 378 27.43 -14.53 -1.09
C LEU A 378 28.60 -15.50 -0.96
N ASN A 379 29.71 -15.28 -1.66
CA ASN A 379 30.88 -16.18 -1.61
C ASN A 379 30.51 -17.68 -1.85
N GLY A 380 29.72 -17.96 -2.88
CA GLY A 380 29.28 -19.33 -3.21
C GLY A 380 30.38 -20.27 -3.71
N SER A 381 31.52 -19.71 -4.12
CA SER A 381 32.73 -20.42 -4.56
C SER A 381 33.84 -20.46 -3.50
N PHE A 382 33.55 -20.08 -2.25
CA PHE A 382 34.48 -20.14 -1.11
C PHE A 382 35.82 -19.38 -1.29
N GLU A 383 35.91 -18.44 -2.23
CA GLU A 383 37.13 -17.67 -2.53
C GLU A 383 37.49 -16.58 -1.50
N ALA A 384 36.66 -16.42 -0.46
CA ALA A 384 36.95 -15.52 0.66
C ALA A 384 36.88 -16.27 2.01
N PRO A 385 37.92 -16.21 2.87
CA PRO A 385 39.21 -15.54 2.65
C PRO A 385 40.06 -16.20 1.53
N ASP A 386 41.04 -15.46 1.02
CA ASP A 386 42.09 -16.01 0.14
C ASP A 386 43.10 -16.83 0.97
N LEU A 387 43.12 -18.15 0.76
CA LEU A 387 44.02 -19.08 1.44
C LEU A 387 45.31 -19.41 0.67
N THR A 388 45.58 -18.80 -0.49
CA THR A 388 46.73 -19.11 -1.37
C THR A 388 48.10 -19.06 -0.67
N ASN A 389 48.20 -18.35 0.46
CA ASN A 389 49.43 -18.13 1.23
C ASN A 389 49.43 -18.80 2.63
N TYR A 390 48.49 -19.71 2.90
CA TYR A 390 48.32 -20.44 4.16
C TYR A 390 48.51 -21.96 3.93
N GLU A 391 48.09 -22.83 4.86
CA GLU A 391 48.07 -24.27 4.58
C GLU A 391 47.02 -24.61 3.53
N PHE A 392 47.21 -25.72 2.80
CA PHE A 392 46.30 -26.13 1.72
C PHE A 392 44.89 -26.52 2.21
N GLN A 393 44.72 -26.79 3.50
CA GLN A 393 43.46 -26.96 4.19
C GLN A 393 43.50 -26.08 5.45
N GLU A 394 42.47 -25.26 5.68
CA GLU A 394 42.37 -24.38 6.85
C GLU A 394 40.96 -24.48 7.46
N PHE A 395 40.88 -24.64 8.78
CA PHE A 395 39.62 -24.53 9.51
C PHE A 395 39.36 -23.04 9.75
N VAL A 396 38.55 -22.42 8.90
CA VAL A 396 38.27 -20.98 8.94
C VAL A 396 37.14 -20.72 9.96
N PRO A 397 37.35 -19.83 10.97
CA PRO A 397 36.31 -19.55 11.97
C PRO A 397 35.08 -18.86 11.37
N GLU A 398 33.89 -19.18 11.89
CA GLU A 398 32.68 -18.39 11.57
C GLU A 398 32.86 -16.90 11.87
N GLY A 399 32.28 -16.05 11.01
CA GLY A 399 32.39 -14.59 11.13
C GLY A 399 33.72 -14.01 10.64
N THR A 400 34.62 -14.83 10.07
CA THR A 400 35.78 -14.34 9.31
C THR A 400 35.31 -13.48 8.14
N THR A 401 35.93 -12.31 7.93
CA THR A 401 35.54 -11.36 6.87
C THR A 401 35.55 -12.02 5.48
N GLY A 402 34.38 -12.00 4.82
CA GLY A 402 34.17 -12.64 3.51
C GLY A 402 33.64 -14.08 3.59
N LEU A 403 33.80 -14.76 4.72
CA LEU A 403 33.15 -16.04 4.98
C LEU A 403 31.72 -15.79 5.51
N PHE A 404 30.79 -15.57 4.57
CA PHE A 404 29.36 -15.39 4.88
C PHE A 404 28.65 -16.69 5.31
N TRP A 405 29.32 -17.83 5.13
CA TRP A 405 28.84 -19.16 5.49
C TRP A 405 28.85 -19.43 6.99
N LYS A 406 27.92 -20.28 7.42
CA LYS A 406 27.81 -20.85 8.77
C LYS A 406 27.67 -22.37 8.71
N THR A 407 27.94 -23.05 9.81
CA THR A 407 27.89 -24.51 9.92
C THR A 407 27.08 -24.99 11.13
N THR A 408 26.44 -26.15 11.02
CA THR A 408 25.88 -26.87 12.18
C THR A 408 26.89 -27.83 12.84
N ALA A 409 28.09 -27.98 12.28
CA ALA A 409 29.17 -28.79 12.85
C ALA A 409 29.90 -28.00 13.96
N SER A 410 30.01 -28.59 15.14
CA SER A 410 30.98 -28.19 16.16
C SER A 410 32.25 -29.03 16.03
N ASN A 411 33.43 -28.44 16.11
CA ASN A 411 34.70 -29.16 16.01
C ASN A 411 34.89 -30.19 17.15
N GLU A 412 34.82 -31.48 16.78
CA GLU A 412 35.05 -32.65 17.66
C GLU A 412 36.39 -33.35 17.39
N GLU A 413 37.16 -32.84 16.41
CA GLU A 413 38.20 -33.59 15.71
C GLU A 413 39.61 -33.46 16.33
N GLY A 414 40.67 -33.60 15.53
CA GLY A 414 42.04 -33.36 15.96
C GLY A 414 42.39 -31.86 16.08
N ALA A 415 43.67 -31.56 16.32
CA ALA A 415 44.20 -30.22 16.13
C ALA A 415 44.53 -30.02 14.64
N GLN A 416 43.75 -29.19 13.95
CA GLN A 416 43.87 -28.86 12.53
C GLN A 416 44.41 -27.44 12.33
N PRO A 417 44.99 -27.08 11.16
CA PRO A 417 45.34 -25.69 10.84
C PRO A 417 44.16 -24.73 11.05
N THR A 418 44.42 -23.49 11.44
CA THR A 418 43.35 -22.51 11.70
C THR A 418 43.71 -21.12 11.21
N TYR A 419 42.89 -20.60 10.29
CA TYR A 419 43.06 -19.28 9.70
C TYR A 419 42.96 -18.15 10.73
N PRO A 420 43.81 -17.10 10.64
CA PRO A 420 44.98 -16.98 9.75
C PRO A 420 46.25 -17.60 10.33
N THR A 421 46.29 -17.92 11.63
CA THR A 421 47.45 -18.54 12.28
C THR A 421 47.04 -19.32 13.52
N GLY A 422 47.42 -20.60 13.59
CA GLY A 422 47.31 -21.40 14.80
C GLY A 422 46.91 -22.83 14.51
N SER A 423 46.19 -23.44 15.46
CA SER A 423 45.53 -24.72 15.26
C SER A 423 44.28 -24.80 16.15
N THR A 424 43.31 -25.64 15.76
CA THR A 424 42.14 -25.96 16.59
C THR A 424 42.57 -26.73 17.84
N GLN A 425 41.69 -26.84 18.82
CA GLN A 425 41.82 -27.82 19.89
C GLN A 425 40.76 -28.91 19.73
N GLN A 426 41.11 -30.15 20.03
CA GLN A 426 40.18 -31.28 19.96
C GLN A 426 38.99 -31.05 20.91
N ASN A 427 37.77 -31.24 20.38
CA ASN A 427 36.51 -31.03 21.12
C ASN A 427 36.37 -29.64 21.77
N ASP A 428 36.85 -28.58 21.10
CA ASP A 428 36.71 -27.22 21.61
C ASP A 428 35.33 -26.58 21.36
N GLY A 429 34.44 -27.29 20.66
CA GLY A 429 33.02 -26.97 20.53
C GLY A 429 32.71 -25.73 19.70
N LYS A 430 33.67 -25.19 18.96
CA LYS A 430 33.45 -24.03 18.08
C LYS A 430 33.05 -24.43 16.66
N HIS A 431 32.49 -23.48 15.94
CA HIS A 431 32.10 -23.61 14.54
C HIS A 431 33.22 -23.10 13.62
N TYR A 432 33.64 -23.99 12.72
CA TYR A 432 34.69 -23.78 11.72
C TYR A 432 34.22 -24.36 10.39
N ILE A 433 34.66 -23.79 9.28
CA ILE A 433 34.43 -24.32 7.94
C ILE A 433 35.80 -24.70 7.37
N GLU A 434 35.99 -25.97 7.03
CA GLU A 434 37.19 -26.42 6.34
C GLU A 434 37.11 -25.97 4.87
N ILE A 435 38.06 -25.15 4.46
CA ILE A 435 38.24 -24.72 3.08
C ILE A 435 39.59 -25.26 2.59
N ILE A 436 39.57 -25.84 1.39
CA ILE A 436 40.71 -26.47 0.73
C ILE A 436 41.12 -25.58 -0.46
N ASP A 437 42.38 -25.15 -0.48
CA ASP A 437 42.96 -24.45 -1.63
C ASP A 437 43.55 -25.42 -2.67
N THR A 438 43.41 -25.04 -3.95
CA THR A 438 44.08 -25.69 -5.08
C THR A 438 44.78 -24.70 -6.03
N GLY A 439 44.90 -23.43 -5.63
CA GLY A 439 45.50 -22.34 -6.40
C GLY A 439 47.01 -22.46 -6.60
N THR A 440 47.73 -23.06 -5.66
CA THR A 440 49.16 -23.41 -5.85
C THR A 440 49.32 -24.85 -6.35
N SER A 441 50.40 -25.11 -7.11
CA SER A 441 50.73 -26.47 -7.57
C SER A 441 50.90 -27.47 -6.44
N ASP A 442 51.42 -27.04 -5.29
CA ASP A 442 51.66 -27.91 -4.14
C ASP A 442 50.37 -28.16 -3.36
N HIS A 443 49.56 -27.12 -3.13
CA HIS A 443 48.22 -27.25 -2.52
C HIS A 443 47.32 -28.16 -3.35
N LYS A 444 47.31 -27.99 -4.67
CA LYS A 444 46.66 -28.90 -5.62
C LYS A 444 47.09 -30.36 -5.47
N ASN A 445 48.39 -30.61 -5.31
CA ASN A 445 48.90 -31.97 -5.11
C ASN A 445 48.49 -32.53 -3.72
N GLN A 446 48.46 -31.68 -2.68
CA GLN A 446 48.03 -32.05 -1.33
C GLN A 446 46.53 -32.35 -1.29
N ALA A 447 45.67 -31.51 -1.87
CA ALA A 447 44.23 -31.73 -2.02
C ALA A 447 43.93 -33.02 -2.81
N ALA A 448 44.67 -33.27 -3.91
CA ALA A 448 44.58 -34.53 -4.64
C ALA A 448 45.01 -35.75 -3.81
N GLN A 449 45.96 -35.60 -2.88
CA GLN A 449 46.46 -36.68 -2.03
C GLN A 449 45.55 -36.97 -0.81
N TYR A 450 45.01 -35.94 -0.15
CA TYR A 450 44.31 -36.05 1.14
C TYR A 450 42.78 -35.89 1.06
N HIS A 451 42.27 -35.30 -0.03
CA HIS A 451 40.83 -35.13 -0.28
C HIS A 451 40.37 -35.85 -1.57
N ASN A 452 41.29 -36.50 -2.31
CA ASN A 452 41.08 -37.06 -3.66
C ASN A 452 40.59 -36.02 -4.71
N GLN A 453 40.60 -34.73 -4.39
CA GLN A 453 39.91 -33.67 -5.13
C GLN A 453 40.87 -32.49 -5.39
N GLY A 454 41.72 -32.63 -6.41
CA GLY A 454 42.81 -31.68 -6.72
C GLY A 454 42.42 -30.44 -7.54
N THR A 455 41.14 -30.07 -7.57
CA THR A 455 40.59 -28.92 -8.32
C THR A 455 39.25 -28.51 -7.75
N ALA A 456 39.03 -27.22 -7.55
CA ALA A 456 37.69 -26.62 -7.50
C ALA A 456 36.99 -26.67 -8.89
N THR A 457 35.70 -26.33 -8.94
CA THR A 457 34.91 -26.08 -10.16
C THR A 457 34.86 -24.59 -10.52
N ASN A 458 34.84 -23.72 -9.51
CA ASN A 458 34.91 -22.28 -9.60
C ASN A 458 36.20 -21.81 -8.91
N GLY A 459 36.78 -20.69 -9.35
CA GLY A 459 38.03 -20.16 -8.81
C GLY A 459 39.16 -21.19 -8.61
N THR A 460 39.52 -21.41 -7.35
CA THR A 460 40.68 -22.13 -6.83
C THR A 460 40.43 -22.88 -5.52
N GLN A 461 39.39 -22.53 -4.75
CA GLN A 461 39.09 -23.03 -3.41
C GLN A 461 37.75 -23.78 -3.37
N TYR A 462 37.55 -24.67 -2.38
CA TYR A 462 36.26 -25.33 -2.14
C TYR A 462 36.10 -25.72 -0.66
N ALA A 463 34.89 -26.03 -0.20
CA ALA A 463 34.61 -26.36 1.20
C ALA A 463 34.23 -27.84 1.42
N GLU A 464 34.37 -28.32 2.66
CA GLU A 464 33.87 -29.63 3.10
C GLU A 464 32.70 -29.45 4.09
N ILE A 465 31.52 -30.01 3.79
CA ILE A 465 30.27 -29.78 4.55
C ILE A 465 30.38 -30.32 5.97
N ASN A 466 30.77 -31.58 6.06
CA ASN A 466 31.01 -32.28 7.31
C ASN A 466 32.52 -32.32 7.51
N ALA A 467 33.03 -31.31 8.22
CA ALA A 467 34.44 -31.14 8.53
C ALA A 467 34.61 -31.10 10.05
N GLY A 468 35.38 -32.04 10.59
CA GLY A 468 35.62 -32.20 12.02
C GLY A 468 34.42 -32.65 12.87
N ALA A 469 33.21 -32.65 12.32
CA ALA A 469 32.01 -33.31 12.80
C ALA A 469 30.97 -33.43 11.68
N VAL A 470 29.88 -34.16 11.92
CA VAL A 470 28.74 -34.20 11.00
C VAL A 470 27.96 -32.88 11.04
N GLY A 471 27.67 -32.30 9.87
CA GLY A 471 27.11 -30.95 9.79
C GLY A 471 26.46 -30.58 8.47
N ALA A 472 26.13 -29.29 8.37
CA ALA A 472 25.49 -28.66 7.23
C ALA A 472 25.95 -27.20 7.09
N LEU A 473 26.26 -26.76 5.86
CA LEU A 473 26.63 -25.38 5.56
C LEU A 473 25.40 -24.57 5.13
N TYR A 474 25.24 -23.36 5.64
CA TYR A 474 24.06 -22.52 5.40
C TYR A 474 24.34 -21.01 5.32
N GLN A 475 23.45 -20.30 4.63
CA GLN A 475 23.26 -18.84 4.73
C GLN A 475 21.75 -18.52 4.83
N THR A 476 21.36 -17.26 4.79
CA THR A 476 19.94 -16.84 4.87
C THR A 476 19.68 -15.72 3.89
N ILE A 477 18.63 -15.88 3.07
CA ILE A 477 18.35 -15.04 1.90
C ILE A 477 17.03 -14.30 2.14
N ALA A 478 17.01 -13.01 1.86
CA ALA A 478 15.77 -12.24 1.82
C ALA A 478 14.99 -12.60 0.55
N THR A 479 13.78 -13.11 0.74
CA THR A 479 12.95 -13.71 -0.30
C THR A 479 11.62 -12.99 -0.47
N ILE A 480 10.97 -13.21 -1.62
CA ILE A 480 9.70 -12.58 -1.97
C ILE A 480 8.65 -13.70 -2.03
N PRO A 481 7.65 -13.73 -1.13
CA PRO A 481 6.58 -14.72 -1.16
C PRO A 481 5.91 -14.81 -2.53
N GLY A 482 5.73 -16.04 -3.04
CA GLY A 482 5.15 -16.28 -4.36
C GLY A 482 6.12 -16.17 -5.55
N THR A 483 7.42 -15.90 -5.35
CA THR A 483 8.43 -16.08 -6.40
C THR A 483 9.09 -17.47 -6.32
N THR A 484 9.89 -17.83 -7.34
CA THR A 484 10.63 -19.09 -7.39
C THR A 484 12.13 -18.83 -7.38
N MET A 485 12.82 -19.38 -6.39
CA MET A 485 14.28 -19.47 -6.34
C MET A 485 14.77 -20.66 -7.19
N TYR A 486 15.98 -20.53 -7.69
CA TYR A 486 16.78 -21.58 -8.29
C TYR A 486 18.00 -21.81 -7.41
N TRP A 487 18.34 -23.07 -7.19
CA TRP A 487 19.53 -23.45 -6.44
C TRP A 487 20.39 -24.40 -7.27
N SER A 488 21.70 -24.33 -7.08
CA SER A 488 22.65 -25.34 -7.56
C SER A 488 23.88 -25.43 -6.66
N VAL A 489 24.58 -26.54 -6.74
CA VAL A 489 25.84 -26.81 -6.03
C VAL A 489 26.60 -27.88 -6.80
N ASP A 490 27.91 -27.73 -6.94
CA ASP A 490 28.78 -28.81 -7.41
C ASP A 490 29.28 -29.61 -6.21
N HIS A 491 29.02 -30.92 -6.20
CA HIS A 491 29.29 -31.84 -5.07
C HIS A 491 30.29 -32.92 -5.48
N SER A 492 31.22 -33.28 -4.60
CA SER A 492 32.16 -34.40 -4.81
C SER A 492 32.28 -35.25 -3.55
N GLY A 493 32.46 -36.56 -3.73
CA GLY A 493 32.77 -37.48 -2.63
C GLY A 493 34.28 -37.53 -2.36
N ARG A 494 34.68 -37.42 -1.10
CA ARG A 494 36.09 -37.46 -0.68
C ARG A 494 36.69 -38.85 -0.82
N ASN A 495 36.01 -39.88 -0.31
CA ASN A 495 36.58 -41.22 -0.15
C ASN A 495 35.82 -42.33 -0.88
N GLY A 496 34.58 -42.07 -1.31
CA GLY A 496 33.80 -42.99 -2.14
C GLY A 496 32.61 -42.30 -2.77
N THR A 497 31.43 -42.91 -2.68
CA THR A 497 30.17 -42.20 -2.92
C THR A 497 29.67 -41.65 -1.59
N ASP A 498 29.57 -40.34 -1.50
CA ASP A 498 29.13 -39.58 -0.34
C ASP A 498 27.81 -38.85 -0.70
N THR A 499 26.93 -38.61 0.28
CA THR A 499 25.55 -38.14 0.03
C THR A 499 25.15 -36.97 0.93
N MET A 500 24.50 -35.98 0.33
CA MET A 500 23.94 -34.81 0.99
C MET A 500 22.43 -34.62 0.71
N ALA A 501 21.86 -33.60 1.32
CA ALA A 501 20.53 -33.08 1.05
C ALA A 501 20.53 -31.53 1.09
N VAL A 502 19.61 -30.90 0.35
CA VAL A 502 19.32 -29.47 0.47
C VAL A 502 18.01 -29.29 1.23
N VAL A 503 18.05 -28.56 2.34
CA VAL A 503 16.88 -28.26 3.18
C VAL A 503 16.58 -26.76 3.11
N MET A 504 15.38 -26.37 2.68
CA MET A 504 14.97 -24.98 2.47
C MET A 504 13.72 -24.67 3.30
N MET A 505 13.76 -23.63 4.14
CA MET A 505 12.70 -23.36 5.12
C MET A 505 12.67 -21.89 5.60
N PRO A 506 11.57 -21.41 6.21
CA PRO A 506 11.49 -20.05 6.75
C PRO A 506 12.53 -19.80 7.85
N GLU A 507 13.23 -18.65 7.80
CA GLU A 507 14.19 -18.26 8.85
C GLU A 507 13.57 -18.20 10.25
N SER A 508 12.30 -17.78 10.33
CA SER A 508 11.52 -17.73 11.58
C SER A 508 11.44 -19.08 12.30
N ARG A 509 11.54 -20.20 11.56
CA ARG A 509 11.68 -21.56 12.07
C ARG A 509 13.15 -22.00 12.15
N ALA A 510 13.95 -21.67 11.14
CA ALA A 510 15.32 -22.15 10.98
C ALA A 510 16.31 -21.61 12.03
N LYS A 511 16.03 -20.44 12.62
CA LYS A 511 16.86 -19.80 13.65
C LYS A 511 17.06 -20.62 14.93
N SER A 512 16.21 -21.62 15.21
CA SER A 512 16.36 -22.54 16.35
C SER A 512 17.09 -23.85 16.00
N ILE A 513 17.40 -24.07 14.72
CA ILE A 513 18.11 -25.25 14.21
C ILE A 513 19.60 -24.92 14.12
N THR A 514 20.35 -25.20 15.18
CA THR A 514 21.78 -24.85 15.30
C THR A 514 22.70 -26.07 15.31
N THR A 515 22.14 -27.29 15.32
CA THR A 515 22.90 -28.55 15.37
C THR A 515 22.41 -29.54 14.32
N GLN A 516 23.29 -30.43 13.86
CA GLN A 516 22.92 -31.49 12.91
C GLN A 516 21.81 -32.40 13.45
N ALA A 517 21.79 -32.68 14.75
CA ALA A 517 20.76 -33.52 15.38
C ALA A 517 19.35 -32.90 15.27
N GLN A 518 19.23 -31.57 15.30
CA GLN A 518 17.97 -30.87 15.06
C GLN A 518 17.63 -30.85 13.56
N LEU A 519 18.61 -30.58 12.69
CA LEU A 519 18.39 -30.57 11.24
C LEU A 519 17.98 -31.95 10.71
N GLN A 520 18.46 -33.03 11.30
CA GLN A 520 17.99 -34.40 11.03
C GLN A 520 16.51 -34.61 11.41
N GLN A 521 15.98 -33.93 12.43
CA GLN A 521 14.55 -33.98 12.75
C GLN A 521 13.72 -33.27 11.67
N VAL A 522 14.24 -32.17 11.10
CA VAL A 522 13.66 -31.49 9.94
C VAL A 522 13.69 -32.41 8.71
N LEU A 523 14.83 -33.03 8.41
CA LEU A 523 14.97 -33.96 7.29
C LEU A 523 13.99 -35.15 7.38
N ASN A 524 13.76 -35.64 8.60
CA ASN A 524 12.85 -36.75 8.86
C ASN A 524 11.36 -36.37 8.83
N ASN A 525 10.99 -35.10 9.10
CA ASN A 525 9.60 -34.63 9.21
C ASN A 525 9.41 -33.20 8.66
N PRO A 526 9.75 -32.92 7.38
CA PRO A 526 9.95 -31.55 6.90
C PRO A 526 8.70 -30.66 6.98
N SER A 527 7.51 -31.25 6.79
CA SER A 527 6.23 -30.55 6.89
C SER A 527 5.99 -29.89 8.26
N ASN A 528 6.51 -30.46 9.35
CA ASN A 528 6.34 -29.92 10.71
C ASN A 528 7.10 -28.60 10.92
N TYR A 529 8.05 -28.29 10.04
CA TYR A 529 8.92 -27.10 10.11
C TYR A 529 8.67 -26.12 8.95
N GLY A 530 7.73 -26.42 8.05
CA GLY A 530 7.54 -25.68 6.80
C GLY A 530 8.71 -25.83 5.81
N ALA A 531 9.43 -26.95 5.87
CA ALA A 531 10.62 -27.20 5.06
C ALA A 531 10.30 -27.95 3.75
N THR A 532 11.06 -27.64 2.70
CA THR A 532 11.21 -28.45 1.50
C THR A 532 12.60 -29.10 1.53
N VAL A 533 12.67 -30.37 1.12
CA VAL A 533 13.87 -31.21 1.21
C VAL A 533 14.12 -31.88 -0.12
N GLU A 534 15.31 -31.66 -0.68
CA GLU A 534 15.86 -32.38 -1.83
C GLU A 534 16.96 -33.32 -1.32
N SER A 535 16.82 -34.63 -1.53
CA SER A 535 17.58 -35.64 -0.78
C SER A 535 18.12 -36.76 -1.67
N ASN A 536 19.08 -37.52 -1.14
CA ASN A 536 19.83 -38.54 -1.88
C ASN A 536 20.70 -37.94 -3.01
N LEU A 537 21.16 -36.70 -2.82
CA LEU A 537 22.07 -36.02 -3.72
C LEU A 537 23.47 -36.62 -3.49
N SER A 538 23.91 -37.50 -4.39
CA SER A 538 25.10 -38.34 -4.22
C SER A 538 26.11 -38.12 -5.35
N ALA A 539 27.34 -37.78 -4.99
CA ALA A 539 28.46 -37.65 -5.92
C ALA A 539 29.41 -38.86 -5.86
N GLN A 540 30.27 -39.02 -6.87
CA GLN A 540 31.31 -40.06 -6.88
C GLN A 540 32.67 -39.52 -6.41
N LYS A 541 33.59 -40.43 -6.09
CA LYS A 541 34.88 -40.09 -5.48
C LYS A 541 35.74 -39.23 -6.40
N GLY A 542 36.00 -37.97 -6.01
CA GLY A 542 36.80 -37.04 -6.80
C GLY A 542 36.14 -36.65 -8.14
N VAL A 543 34.80 -36.70 -8.20
CA VAL A 543 34.01 -36.38 -9.41
C VAL A 543 32.92 -35.38 -9.04
N TRP A 544 33.18 -34.12 -9.39
CA TRP A 544 32.19 -33.04 -9.30
C TRP A 544 30.91 -33.40 -10.04
N THR A 545 29.79 -33.27 -9.34
CA THR A 545 28.44 -33.60 -9.77
C THR A 545 27.54 -32.40 -9.44
N THR A 546 27.07 -31.68 -10.46
CA THR A 546 26.13 -30.58 -10.26
C THR A 546 24.77 -31.11 -9.81
N HIS A 547 24.32 -30.73 -8.63
CA HIS A 547 22.92 -30.85 -8.23
C HIS A 547 22.24 -29.49 -8.38
N SER A 548 20.98 -29.47 -8.82
CA SER A 548 20.21 -28.23 -8.95
C SER A 548 18.71 -28.48 -8.81
N GLY A 549 17.96 -27.43 -8.51
CA GLY A 549 16.50 -27.51 -8.36
C GLY A 549 15.84 -26.14 -8.26
N GLN A 550 14.60 -26.14 -7.79
CA GLN A 550 13.79 -24.94 -7.59
C GLN A 550 13.12 -24.96 -6.22
N TYR A 551 12.78 -23.77 -5.73
CA TYR A 551 12.01 -23.60 -4.51
C TYR A 551 11.08 -22.39 -4.65
N THR A 552 9.78 -22.66 -4.74
CA THR A 552 8.75 -21.60 -4.71
C THR A 552 8.56 -21.13 -3.27
N ILE A 553 8.74 -19.84 -3.04
CA ILE A 553 8.66 -19.23 -1.71
C ILE A 553 7.21 -19.24 -1.23
N PRO A 554 6.90 -19.90 -0.10
CA PRO A 554 5.56 -19.89 0.51
C PRO A 554 5.09 -18.47 0.89
N GLU A 555 3.78 -18.31 1.05
CA GLU A 555 3.23 -17.06 1.60
C GLU A 555 3.77 -16.77 3.01
N GLY A 556 4.06 -15.49 3.28
CA GLY A 556 4.70 -15.05 4.53
C GLY A 556 6.21 -15.34 4.67
N GLN A 557 6.85 -16.05 3.73
CA GLN A 557 8.28 -16.39 3.83
C GLN A 557 9.20 -15.30 3.23
N TYR A 558 9.39 -14.22 3.98
CA TYR A 558 10.25 -13.09 3.61
C TYR A 558 11.76 -13.34 3.81
N GLU A 559 12.12 -14.39 4.55
CA GLU A 559 13.50 -14.88 4.64
C GLU A 559 13.53 -16.41 4.58
N THR A 560 14.45 -16.94 3.78
CA THR A 560 14.67 -18.36 3.56
C THR A 560 16.07 -18.76 4.02
N ARG A 561 16.16 -19.71 4.95
CA ARG A 561 17.41 -20.43 5.22
C ARG A 561 17.45 -21.68 4.36
N PHE A 562 18.57 -21.87 3.69
CA PHE A 562 18.90 -23.10 2.98
C PHE A 562 20.10 -23.76 3.66
N PHE A 563 20.10 -25.08 3.79
CA PHE A 563 21.20 -25.87 4.34
C PHE A 563 21.66 -26.90 3.31
N PHE A 564 22.97 -27.00 3.06
CA PHE A 564 23.61 -28.13 2.40
C PHE A 564 24.06 -29.10 3.49
N MET A 565 23.30 -30.18 3.70
CA MET A 565 23.43 -31.10 4.83
C MET A 565 24.10 -32.41 4.43
N ALA A 566 25.20 -32.78 5.09
CA ALA A 566 25.79 -34.11 4.92
C ALA A 566 24.86 -35.18 5.55
N VAL A 567 24.46 -36.18 4.76
CA VAL A 567 23.51 -37.24 5.15
C VAL A 567 24.23 -38.57 5.40
N SER A 568 25.15 -38.96 4.53
CA SER A 568 25.96 -40.17 4.70
C SER A 568 27.29 -40.09 3.96
N THR A 569 28.24 -40.93 4.39
CA THR A 569 29.57 -41.04 3.81
C THR A 569 29.92 -42.50 3.53
N TYR A 570 30.76 -42.74 2.52
CA TYR A 570 31.06 -44.06 1.95
C TYR A 570 31.43 -45.13 2.98
N ASN A 571 32.18 -44.75 4.02
CA ASN A 571 32.68 -45.62 5.09
C ASN A 571 31.98 -45.37 6.45
N ASN A 572 31.03 -44.43 6.52
CA ASN A 572 30.40 -43.91 7.75
C ASN A 572 31.34 -43.13 8.68
N GLU A 573 32.52 -42.69 8.22
CA GLU A 573 33.26 -41.61 8.88
C GLU A 573 32.48 -40.32 8.59
N ASN A 574 31.54 -39.97 9.46
CA ASN A 574 30.55 -38.91 9.21
C ASN A 574 31.09 -37.49 9.43
N TYR A 575 32.36 -37.34 9.78
CA TYR A 575 33.05 -36.08 10.10
C TYR A 575 33.99 -35.56 8.99
N ILE A 576 34.13 -36.32 7.90
CA ILE A 576 34.76 -35.94 6.62
C ILE A 576 33.94 -36.55 5.48
N GLY A 577 33.90 -36.00 4.27
CA GLY A 577 33.28 -36.69 3.13
C GLY A 577 32.75 -35.84 1.98
N ASN A 578 31.95 -34.82 2.25
CA ASN A 578 31.16 -34.13 1.23
C ASN A 578 31.79 -32.79 0.85
N HIS A 579 32.47 -32.70 -0.29
CA HIS A 579 32.97 -31.43 -0.83
C HIS A 579 31.89 -30.68 -1.59
N ILE A 580 31.81 -29.37 -1.39
CA ILE A 580 30.97 -28.50 -2.20
C ILE A 580 31.69 -27.24 -2.68
N ASP A 581 31.26 -26.78 -3.85
CA ASP A 581 31.71 -25.56 -4.52
C ASP A 581 30.59 -24.99 -5.40
N ASN A 582 30.81 -23.79 -5.95
CA ASN A 582 30.02 -23.17 -7.01
C ASN A 582 28.52 -23.05 -6.66
N VAL A 583 28.26 -22.76 -5.38
CA VAL A 583 26.91 -22.72 -4.83
C VAL A 583 26.14 -21.52 -5.36
N TRP A 584 24.94 -21.78 -5.84
CA TRP A 584 23.95 -20.78 -6.23
C TRP A 584 22.66 -20.95 -5.42
N PHE A 585 22.08 -19.82 -5.01
CA PHE A 585 20.70 -19.70 -4.57
C PHE A 585 20.26 -18.28 -4.91
N SER A 586 19.30 -18.11 -5.82
CA SER A 586 18.82 -16.78 -6.28
C SER A 586 17.45 -16.87 -6.94
N GLN A 587 16.76 -15.74 -7.11
CA GLN A 587 15.57 -15.63 -7.98
C GLN A 587 15.92 -15.74 -9.48
N GLN A 588 17.19 -15.54 -9.81
CA GLN A 588 17.76 -15.78 -11.14
C GLN A 588 18.29 -17.23 -11.27
N ILE A 589 18.30 -17.77 -12.48
CA ILE A 589 18.92 -19.08 -12.76
C ILE A 589 20.45 -19.04 -12.54
N PRO A 590 21.11 -20.18 -12.25
CA PRO A 590 22.56 -20.22 -12.06
C PRO A 590 23.34 -19.64 -13.26
N PRO A 591 24.38 -18.83 -13.02
CA PRO A 591 25.15 -18.21 -14.09
C PRO A 591 26.03 -19.26 -14.80
N VAL A 592 25.61 -19.64 -16.00
CA VAL A 592 26.48 -20.19 -17.06
C VAL A 592 27.37 -21.36 -16.62
N SER A 593 26.78 -22.53 -16.36
CA SER A 593 27.55 -23.76 -16.55
C SER A 593 28.07 -23.78 -18.00
N SER A 594 29.36 -24.06 -18.17
CA SER A 594 29.98 -24.22 -19.50
C SER A 594 29.72 -25.60 -20.10
N GLU A 595 29.13 -26.51 -19.30
CA GLU A 595 28.94 -27.91 -19.65
C GLU A 595 27.67 -28.10 -20.48
N LYS A 596 27.83 -28.83 -21.58
CA LYS A 596 26.75 -29.14 -22.52
C LYS A 596 25.89 -30.31 -22.01
N PRO A 597 24.61 -30.40 -22.41
CA PRO A 597 23.93 -29.45 -23.29
C PRO A 597 23.30 -28.26 -22.58
N TYR A 598 23.23 -27.12 -23.29
CA TYR A 598 22.53 -25.92 -22.85
C TYR A 598 21.91 -25.17 -24.04
N PHE A 599 20.96 -24.29 -23.76
CA PHE A 599 20.51 -23.25 -24.69
C PHE A 599 20.95 -21.87 -24.21
N THR A 600 21.41 -21.02 -25.13
CA THR A 600 21.64 -19.59 -24.85
C THR A 600 20.41 -18.81 -25.31
N LEU A 601 19.68 -18.19 -24.39
CA LEU A 601 18.57 -17.31 -24.69
C LEU A 601 19.10 -15.87 -24.74
N THR A 602 18.79 -15.13 -25.80
CA THR A 602 19.08 -13.70 -25.91
C THR A 602 17.83 -12.95 -26.29
N LYS A 603 17.43 -11.98 -25.46
CA LYS A 603 16.31 -11.08 -25.71
C LYS A 603 16.83 -9.66 -25.92
N HIS A 604 16.55 -9.09 -27.08
CA HIS A 604 16.71 -7.68 -27.36
C HIS A 604 15.38 -6.95 -27.24
N VAL A 605 15.40 -5.73 -26.70
CA VAL A 605 14.27 -4.80 -26.71
C VAL A 605 14.72 -3.43 -27.22
N VAL A 606 14.01 -2.90 -28.20
CA VAL A 606 14.35 -1.70 -28.97
C VAL A 606 13.19 -0.73 -28.90
N GLY A 607 13.41 0.52 -28.49
CA GLY A 607 12.36 1.54 -28.41
C GLY A 607 12.61 2.56 -27.30
N PRO A 608 11.75 3.59 -27.16
CA PRO A 608 11.87 4.60 -26.13
C PRO A 608 11.32 4.10 -24.77
N LEU A 609 11.86 2.98 -24.28
CA LEU A 609 11.53 2.39 -22.99
C LEU A 609 12.31 3.07 -21.86
N THR A 610 11.66 3.28 -20.71
CA THR A 610 12.33 3.67 -19.47
C THR A 610 12.69 2.44 -18.61
N GLU A 611 13.53 2.62 -17.59
CA GLU A 611 13.80 1.58 -16.59
C GLU A 611 12.52 1.08 -15.90
N ASP A 612 11.53 1.95 -15.70
CA ASP A 612 10.23 1.58 -15.12
C ASP A 612 9.41 0.70 -16.10
N ASP A 613 9.43 1.01 -17.41
CA ASP A 613 8.80 0.18 -18.45
C ASP A 613 9.52 -1.19 -18.58
N LEU A 614 10.86 -1.22 -18.49
CA LEU A 614 11.67 -2.45 -18.51
C LEU A 614 11.43 -3.34 -17.27
N GLN A 615 11.24 -2.74 -16.09
CA GLN A 615 10.95 -3.47 -14.86
C GLN A 615 9.55 -4.09 -14.89
N LEU A 616 8.56 -3.37 -15.44
CA LEU A 616 7.23 -3.92 -15.72
C LEU A 616 7.30 -5.08 -16.73
N LEU A 617 8.12 -4.95 -17.79
CA LEU A 617 8.36 -6.01 -18.76
C LEU A 617 9.01 -7.23 -18.11
N SER A 618 10.01 -7.05 -17.22
CA SER A 618 10.70 -8.18 -16.57
C SER A 618 9.77 -9.12 -15.79
N GLY A 619 8.72 -8.57 -15.16
CA GLY A 619 7.71 -9.32 -14.41
C GLY A 619 6.62 -9.97 -15.26
N LYS A 620 6.36 -9.46 -16.48
CA LYS A 620 5.33 -9.98 -17.40
C LYS A 620 5.89 -10.94 -18.47
N LEU A 621 7.08 -10.64 -18.98
CA LEU A 621 7.70 -11.35 -20.10
C LEU A 621 8.15 -12.74 -19.69
N THR A 622 7.68 -13.76 -20.40
CA THR A 622 7.93 -15.18 -20.11
C THR A 622 8.48 -15.93 -21.30
N PHE A 623 9.34 -16.91 -21.01
CA PHE A 623 10.00 -17.78 -21.96
C PHE A 623 9.76 -19.23 -21.57
N THR A 624 9.00 -19.95 -22.37
CA THR A 624 8.59 -21.34 -22.12
C THR A 624 9.40 -22.28 -22.98
N VAL A 625 10.30 -23.04 -22.36
CA VAL A 625 10.98 -24.17 -23.02
C VAL A 625 9.92 -25.24 -23.30
N GLN A 626 9.83 -25.66 -24.57
CA GLN A 626 8.90 -26.68 -25.05
C GLN A 626 9.66 -27.89 -25.58
N LYS A 627 9.08 -29.08 -25.47
CA LYS A 627 9.58 -30.36 -26.02
C LYS A 627 8.58 -30.92 -27.05
N SER A 628 9.07 -31.62 -28.07
CA SER A 628 8.26 -32.46 -28.96
C SER A 628 9.11 -33.59 -29.53
N THR A 629 8.53 -34.77 -29.70
CA THR A 629 9.19 -35.96 -30.27
C THR A 629 9.44 -35.87 -31.78
N ASN A 630 9.13 -34.74 -32.42
CA ASN A 630 9.28 -34.55 -33.86
C ASN A 630 9.66 -33.12 -34.28
N SER A 631 10.38 -33.00 -35.40
CA SER A 631 10.86 -31.73 -35.96
C SER A 631 9.78 -30.80 -36.50
N SER A 632 8.55 -31.31 -36.74
CA SER A 632 7.40 -30.47 -37.09
C SER A 632 6.72 -29.86 -35.86
N PHE A 633 7.19 -30.19 -34.65
CA PHE A 633 6.83 -29.58 -33.38
C PHE A 633 5.32 -29.57 -33.08
N THR A 634 4.65 -30.64 -33.50
CA THR A 634 3.22 -30.86 -33.22
C THR A 634 3.01 -31.25 -31.76
N ASN A 635 1.88 -30.82 -31.20
CA ASN A 635 1.43 -31.07 -29.81
C ASN A 635 2.57 -30.98 -28.77
N PRO A 636 3.27 -29.83 -28.67
CA PRO A 636 4.43 -29.73 -27.81
C PRO A 636 4.07 -29.70 -26.31
N GLU A 637 4.92 -30.31 -25.51
CA GLU A 637 4.85 -30.33 -24.05
C GLU A 637 5.60 -29.11 -23.49
N THR A 638 5.08 -28.47 -22.44
CA THR A 638 5.82 -27.47 -21.68
C THR A 638 6.81 -28.18 -20.76
N VAL A 639 8.10 -27.89 -20.93
CA VAL A 639 9.16 -28.34 -20.02
C VAL A 639 9.20 -27.41 -18.80
N LYS A 640 9.32 -26.10 -19.04
CA LYS A 640 9.57 -25.10 -18.00
C LYS A 640 9.33 -23.70 -18.52
N THR A 641 8.79 -22.82 -17.69
CA THR A 641 8.61 -21.39 -18.00
C THR A 641 9.47 -20.55 -17.07
N TYR A 642 10.18 -19.57 -17.64
CA TYR A 642 11.01 -18.60 -16.94
C TYR A 642 10.45 -17.20 -17.18
N THR A 643 10.35 -16.36 -16.14
CA THR A 643 10.18 -14.91 -16.36
C THR A 643 11.50 -14.29 -16.82
N ALA A 644 11.46 -13.14 -17.48
CA ALA A 644 12.66 -12.36 -17.76
C ALA A 644 13.45 -12.01 -16.48
N THR A 645 12.76 -11.73 -15.36
CA THR A 645 13.38 -11.60 -14.03
C THR A 645 14.19 -12.83 -13.61
N ASN A 646 13.76 -14.05 -13.95
CA ASN A 646 14.52 -15.28 -13.65
C ASN A 646 15.75 -15.47 -14.55
N LEU A 647 15.78 -14.84 -15.72
CA LEU A 647 16.87 -15.01 -16.68
C LEU A 647 18.04 -14.03 -16.44
N GLY A 648 17.79 -12.89 -15.80
CA GLY A 648 18.84 -11.93 -15.49
C GLY A 648 18.34 -10.48 -15.39
N SER A 649 19.26 -9.54 -15.61
CA SER A 649 18.99 -8.10 -15.68
C SER A 649 19.19 -7.58 -17.10
N TRP A 650 18.46 -6.54 -17.48
CA TRP A 650 18.68 -5.83 -18.75
C TRP A 650 20.01 -5.08 -18.75
N THR A 651 20.81 -5.28 -19.80
CA THR A 651 22.05 -4.54 -20.06
C THR A 651 21.80 -3.53 -21.18
N PRO A 652 22.11 -2.23 -21.01
CA PRO A 652 21.98 -1.24 -22.08
C PRO A 652 23.05 -1.44 -23.17
N ASN A 653 22.67 -1.28 -24.42
CA ASN A 653 23.56 -1.33 -25.58
C ASN A 653 23.90 0.10 -26.07
N GLU A 654 24.99 0.27 -26.84
CA GLU A 654 25.43 1.58 -27.35
C GLU A 654 24.43 2.27 -28.30
N ASP A 655 23.50 1.51 -28.90
CA ASP A 655 22.45 2.01 -29.80
C ASP A 655 21.15 2.44 -29.07
N GLY A 656 21.12 2.34 -27.75
CA GLY A 656 19.95 2.65 -26.92
C GLY A 656 18.91 1.51 -26.82
N SER A 657 19.16 0.35 -27.44
CA SER A 657 18.43 -0.88 -27.13
C SER A 657 18.95 -1.54 -25.86
N TRP A 658 18.25 -2.57 -25.37
CA TRP A 658 18.68 -3.33 -24.19
C TRP A 658 18.72 -4.83 -24.50
N THR A 659 19.66 -5.54 -23.88
CA THR A 659 19.87 -6.98 -24.01
C THR A 659 19.74 -7.67 -22.66
N LEU A 660 18.92 -8.71 -22.61
CA LEU A 660 18.88 -9.73 -21.56
C LEU A 660 19.44 -11.02 -22.17
N SER A 661 20.37 -11.71 -21.51
CA SER A 661 20.88 -12.99 -22.01
C SER A 661 21.21 -13.95 -20.88
N ALA A 662 20.90 -15.23 -21.09
CA ALA A 662 20.98 -16.28 -20.08
C ALA A 662 21.32 -17.63 -20.73
N ARG A 663 21.89 -18.56 -19.96
CA ARG A 663 22.02 -19.97 -20.39
C ARG A 663 21.16 -20.89 -19.55
N ILE A 664 20.29 -21.63 -20.22
CA ILE A 664 19.40 -22.63 -19.65
C ILE A 664 20.10 -24.00 -19.79
N SER A 665 20.39 -24.67 -18.67
CA SER A 665 20.87 -26.06 -18.68
C SER A 665 19.82 -26.97 -19.30
N MET A 666 20.27 -27.89 -20.15
CA MET A 666 19.45 -28.95 -20.74
C MET A 666 19.96 -30.35 -20.36
N LYS A 667 20.85 -30.47 -19.37
CA LYS A 667 21.45 -31.76 -18.94
C LYS A 667 20.39 -32.80 -18.57
N ASP A 668 19.37 -32.38 -17.83
CA ASP A 668 18.34 -33.25 -17.25
C ASP A 668 17.18 -33.55 -18.21
N GLN A 669 17.38 -33.31 -19.52
CA GLN A 669 16.34 -33.34 -20.54
C GLN A 669 16.61 -34.46 -21.56
N GLU A 670 15.55 -35.07 -22.07
CA GLU A 670 15.63 -36.26 -22.92
C GLU A 670 16.35 -35.95 -24.25
N LEU A 671 17.45 -36.66 -24.50
CA LEU A 671 18.24 -36.54 -25.73
C LEU A 671 17.53 -37.23 -26.90
N GLY A 672 17.61 -36.62 -28.09
CA GLY A 672 16.95 -37.07 -29.32
C GLY A 672 15.64 -36.36 -29.61
N ASP A 673 14.94 -35.86 -28.58
CA ASP A 673 13.74 -35.04 -28.73
C ASP A 673 14.09 -33.62 -29.23
N TYR A 674 13.09 -32.96 -29.82
CA TYR A 674 13.20 -31.60 -30.33
C TYR A 674 12.70 -30.59 -29.30
N TYR A 675 13.39 -29.45 -29.19
CA TYR A 675 13.04 -28.38 -28.25
C TYR A 675 13.06 -27.01 -28.92
N ARG A 676 12.29 -26.07 -28.37
CA ARG A 676 12.31 -24.63 -28.73
C ARG A 676 11.90 -23.78 -27.52
N ILE A 677 11.91 -22.46 -27.64
CA ILE A 677 11.49 -21.53 -26.57
C ILE A 677 10.33 -20.64 -27.06
N ALA A 678 9.19 -20.62 -26.39
CA ALA A 678 8.06 -19.75 -26.75
C ALA A 678 8.04 -18.49 -25.87
N GLU A 679 8.02 -17.30 -26.47
CA GLU A 679 7.84 -16.02 -25.77
C GLU A 679 6.36 -15.69 -25.56
N SER A 680 6.01 -15.07 -24.42
CA SER A 680 4.67 -14.53 -24.13
C SER A 680 4.73 -13.40 -23.09
N GLY A 681 3.71 -12.54 -23.02
CA GLY A 681 3.67 -11.41 -22.08
C GLY A 681 4.61 -10.26 -22.46
N ALA A 682 4.69 -9.98 -23.77
CA ALA A 682 5.57 -8.99 -24.37
C ALA A 682 4.95 -7.59 -24.48
N GLU A 683 3.65 -7.46 -24.21
CA GLU A 683 2.85 -6.27 -24.40
C GLU A 683 3.12 -5.22 -23.30
N LEU A 684 3.27 -3.96 -23.71
CA LEU A 684 3.41 -2.80 -22.82
C LEU A 684 2.40 -1.72 -23.18
N ASP A 685 1.73 -1.18 -22.16
CA ASP A 685 0.62 -0.25 -22.32
C ASP A 685 1.06 1.08 -22.97
N GLY A 686 0.36 1.47 -24.03
CA GLY A 686 0.71 2.65 -24.83
C GLY A 686 1.93 2.48 -25.75
N PHE A 687 2.37 1.25 -26.04
CA PHE A 687 3.36 0.95 -27.08
C PHE A 687 2.78 0.00 -28.14
N ASN A 688 3.10 0.26 -29.41
CA ASN A 688 2.91 -0.69 -30.49
C ASN A 688 4.09 -1.66 -30.55
N LEU A 689 3.82 -2.94 -30.32
CA LEU A 689 4.80 -4.02 -30.32
C LEU A 689 4.98 -4.64 -31.72
N THR A 690 6.23 -4.90 -32.10
CA THR A 690 6.59 -5.83 -33.19
C THR A 690 7.59 -6.86 -32.67
N VAL A 691 7.21 -8.13 -32.68
CA VAL A 691 8.05 -9.27 -32.27
C VAL A 691 8.72 -9.89 -33.50
N THR A 692 10.00 -10.23 -33.38
CA THR A 692 10.73 -11.11 -34.32
C THR A 692 11.61 -12.08 -33.54
N ASP A 693 11.86 -13.28 -34.07
CA ASP A 693 12.67 -14.30 -33.40
C ASP A 693 13.55 -15.12 -34.35
N THR A 694 14.43 -15.94 -33.76
CA THR A 694 15.13 -17.05 -34.39
C THR A 694 14.91 -18.32 -33.55
N ASN A 695 13.68 -18.86 -33.61
CA ASN A 695 13.21 -19.96 -32.75
C ASN A 695 12.92 -21.26 -33.53
N ALA A 696 13.90 -21.75 -34.28
CA ALA A 696 13.79 -23.06 -34.93
C ALA A 696 13.87 -24.20 -33.90
N ALA A 697 13.15 -25.31 -34.13
CA ALA A 697 13.20 -26.47 -33.24
C ALA A 697 14.53 -27.24 -33.38
N VAL A 698 15.18 -27.52 -32.26
CA VAL A 698 16.53 -28.11 -32.18
C VAL A 698 16.48 -29.51 -31.58
N PRO A 699 17.05 -30.55 -32.23
CA PRO A 699 17.20 -31.88 -31.62
C PRO A 699 18.29 -31.84 -30.54
N LEU A 700 17.94 -32.25 -29.33
CA LEU A 700 18.87 -32.21 -28.19
C LEU A 700 19.88 -33.37 -28.25
N GLN A 701 21.16 -33.03 -28.12
CA GLN A 701 22.29 -33.97 -28.09
C GLN A 701 23.22 -33.56 -26.94
N GLY A 702 24.00 -34.47 -26.38
CA GLY A 702 24.87 -34.17 -25.22
C GLY A 702 25.94 -33.09 -25.45
N ASN A 703 26.12 -32.61 -26.69
CA ASN A 703 27.03 -31.54 -27.08
C ASN A 703 26.32 -30.25 -27.55
N THR A 704 24.99 -30.16 -27.47
CA THR A 704 24.20 -29.01 -27.96
C THR A 704 24.47 -27.72 -27.18
N ASP A 705 24.72 -26.63 -27.90
CA ASP A 705 25.01 -25.27 -27.37
C ASP A 705 24.27 -24.17 -28.16
N THR A 706 23.03 -24.44 -28.58
CA THR A 706 22.30 -23.60 -29.53
C THR A 706 21.79 -22.29 -28.92
N GLY A 707 21.83 -21.21 -29.71
CA GLY A 707 21.27 -19.91 -29.36
C GLY A 707 19.83 -19.71 -29.86
N PHE A 708 19.00 -19.07 -29.05
CA PHE A 708 17.64 -18.63 -29.36
C PHE A 708 17.56 -17.12 -29.16
N THR A 709 17.31 -16.36 -30.22
CA THR A 709 17.24 -14.89 -30.16
C THR A 709 15.83 -14.39 -30.38
N PHE A 710 15.39 -13.45 -29.55
CA PHE A 710 14.11 -12.75 -29.66
C PHE A 710 14.35 -11.24 -29.66
N THR A 711 13.57 -10.49 -30.43
CA THR A 711 13.70 -9.03 -30.57
C THR A 711 12.32 -8.39 -30.58
N ASN A 712 12.03 -7.55 -29.57
CA ASN A 712 10.82 -6.72 -29.54
C ASN A 712 11.17 -5.28 -29.88
N THR A 713 10.52 -4.75 -30.90
CA THR A 713 10.56 -3.33 -31.23
C THR A 713 9.27 -2.68 -30.73
N TYR A 714 9.41 -1.70 -29.84
CA TYR A 714 8.34 -0.89 -29.28
C TYR A 714 8.38 0.50 -29.91
N ALA A 715 7.32 0.86 -30.63
CA ALA A 715 7.06 2.24 -31.01
C ALA A 715 6.05 2.85 -30.03
N ASP A 716 6.22 4.11 -29.61
CA ASP A 716 5.19 4.79 -28.84
C ASP A 716 3.88 4.83 -29.66
N ALA A 717 2.77 4.39 -29.08
CA ALA A 717 1.46 4.51 -29.70
C ALA A 717 0.93 5.97 -29.68
N GLY A 718 1.58 6.83 -28.89
CA GLY A 718 1.08 8.13 -28.51
C GLY A 718 -0.10 8.00 -27.55
N ARG A 719 -0.66 9.14 -27.16
CA ARG A 719 -1.78 9.27 -26.24
C ARG A 719 -2.89 10.10 -26.86
N ALA A 720 -4.10 9.96 -26.31
CA ALA A 720 -5.29 10.70 -26.69
C ALA A 720 -5.54 11.86 -25.72
N LEU A 721 -5.71 13.08 -26.24
CA LEU A 721 -6.22 14.23 -25.50
C LEU A 721 -7.66 14.52 -25.92
N THR A 722 -8.61 14.26 -25.04
CA THR A 722 -10.04 14.57 -25.25
C THR A 722 -10.37 15.93 -24.65
N LEU A 723 -10.86 16.86 -25.47
CA LEU A 723 -11.34 18.18 -25.05
C LEU A 723 -12.86 18.24 -25.18
N LYS A 724 -13.55 18.72 -24.15
CA LYS A 724 -15.00 18.91 -24.15
C LYS A 724 -15.35 20.34 -23.75
N LYS A 725 -16.23 21.00 -24.50
CA LYS A 725 -16.61 22.40 -24.27
C LYS A 725 -17.93 22.51 -23.53
N ILE A 726 -17.94 23.24 -22.42
CA ILE A 726 -19.14 23.54 -21.64
C ILE A 726 -19.28 25.06 -21.50
N VAL A 727 -20.49 25.58 -21.75
CA VAL A 727 -20.79 27.01 -21.72
C VAL A 727 -21.89 27.27 -20.69
N ARG A 728 -21.61 28.16 -19.74
CA ARG A 728 -22.51 28.61 -18.68
C ARG A 728 -22.77 30.11 -18.87
N ALA A 729 -23.72 30.40 -19.76
CA ALA A 729 -24.06 31.76 -20.20
C ALA A 729 -25.53 31.80 -20.68
N PRO A 730 -26.17 32.98 -20.77
CA PRO A 730 -27.53 33.11 -21.33
C PRO A 730 -27.63 32.75 -22.81
N ASP A 731 -26.53 32.88 -23.55
CA ASP A 731 -26.37 32.40 -24.92
C ASP A 731 -25.27 31.34 -24.94
N THR A 732 -25.63 30.12 -25.37
CA THR A 732 -24.70 28.99 -25.52
C THR A 732 -24.45 28.61 -26.98
N THR A 733 -24.89 29.41 -27.94
CA THR A 733 -24.75 29.15 -29.39
C THR A 733 -23.35 29.45 -29.94
N GLY A 734 -22.51 30.11 -29.13
CA GLY A 734 -21.13 30.43 -29.46
C GLY A 734 -20.28 29.22 -29.88
N SER A 735 -19.33 29.48 -30.78
CA SER A 735 -18.32 28.53 -31.23
C SER A 735 -16.95 28.98 -30.76
N PHE A 736 -16.19 28.10 -30.12
CA PHE A 736 -14.96 28.42 -29.38
C PHE A 736 -13.77 27.68 -29.97
N THR A 737 -12.70 28.39 -30.30
CA THR A 737 -11.52 27.80 -30.97
C THR A 737 -10.37 27.54 -30.00
N PHE A 738 -9.91 26.29 -29.99
CA PHE A 738 -8.83 25.78 -29.16
C PHE A 738 -7.63 25.46 -30.05
N THR A 739 -6.46 25.95 -29.65
CA THR A 739 -5.16 25.51 -30.19
C THR A 739 -4.49 24.57 -29.20
N VAL A 740 -4.09 23.40 -29.67
CA VAL A 740 -3.32 22.40 -28.91
C VAL A 740 -1.93 22.29 -29.52
N SER A 741 -0.92 22.74 -28.78
CA SER A 741 0.48 22.78 -29.24
C SER A 741 1.33 21.80 -28.45
N TYR A 742 2.09 20.95 -29.15
CA TYR A 742 2.94 19.90 -28.58
C TYR A 742 4.13 19.60 -29.52
N ALA A 743 5.05 18.74 -29.10
CA ALA A 743 6.11 18.21 -29.97
C ALA A 743 5.70 16.85 -30.56
N ASP A 744 5.92 16.63 -31.85
CA ASP A 744 5.78 15.31 -32.47
C ASP A 744 6.91 14.35 -32.05
N ALA A 745 6.78 13.06 -32.40
CA ALA A 745 7.79 12.05 -32.06
C ALA A 745 9.17 12.28 -32.71
N GLY A 746 9.29 13.22 -33.67
CA GLY A 746 10.54 13.71 -34.24
C GLY A 746 11.04 15.02 -33.61
N GLY A 747 10.44 15.46 -32.49
CA GLY A 747 10.78 16.68 -31.77
C GLY A 747 10.33 17.98 -32.45
N LYS A 748 9.47 17.92 -33.49
CA LYS A 748 9.03 19.12 -34.23
C LYS A 748 7.78 19.70 -33.57
N PRO A 749 7.65 21.03 -33.49
CA PRO A 749 6.43 21.66 -32.99
C PRO A 749 5.25 21.37 -33.92
N LYS A 750 4.18 20.81 -33.37
CA LYS A 750 2.89 20.56 -34.00
C LYS A 750 1.81 21.35 -33.26
N THR A 751 0.96 22.04 -34.00
CA THR A 751 -0.21 22.73 -33.44
C THR A 751 -1.45 22.25 -34.19
N GLU A 752 -2.43 21.76 -33.45
CA GLU A 752 -3.76 21.46 -33.96
C GLU A 752 -4.75 22.54 -33.53
N SER A 753 -5.74 22.82 -34.37
CA SER A 753 -6.76 23.84 -34.13
C SER A 753 -8.13 23.22 -34.33
N VAL A 754 -9.00 23.36 -33.32
CA VAL A 754 -10.35 22.80 -33.33
C VAL A 754 -11.34 23.82 -32.80
N THR A 755 -12.55 23.86 -33.38
CA THR A 755 -13.64 24.71 -32.91
C THR A 755 -14.76 23.82 -32.38
N LEU A 756 -15.21 24.08 -31.15
CA LEU A 756 -16.30 23.35 -30.46
C LEU A 756 -17.40 24.32 -30.02
N LYS A 757 -18.65 23.87 -30.06
CA LYS A 757 -19.81 24.53 -29.43
C LYS A 757 -20.08 23.98 -28.03
N ASN A 758 -21.07 24.52 -27.33
CA ASN A 758 -21.52 23.97 -26.05
C ASN A 758 -21.94 22.50 -26.18
N GLY A 759 -21.39 21.63 -25.32
CA GLY A 759 -21.65 20.19 -25.29
C GLY A 759 -20.80 19.36 -26.26
N GLU A 760 -20.15 19.98 -27.25
CA GLU A 760 -19.31 19.26 -28.22
C GLU A 760 -17.94 18.87 -27.62
N SER A 761 -17.39 17.75 -28.11
CA SER A 761 -16.07 17.25 -27.74
C SER A 761 -15.27 16.77 -28.96
N THR A 762 -13.95 16.75 -28.83
CA THR A 762 -13.02 16.15 -29.80
C THR A 762 -11.94 15.34 -29.08
N THR A 763 -11.25 14.47 -29.80
CA THR A 763 -10.09 13.72 -29.30
C THR A 763 -8.92 13.85 -30.29
N ILE A 764 -7.77 14.33 -29.81
CA ILE A 764 -6.52 14.43 -30.55
C ILE A 764 -5.65 13.24 -30.18
N THR A 765 -5.36 12.35 -31.13
CA THR A 765 -4.61 11.10 -30.92
C THR A 765 -3.18 11.19 -31.43
N GLY A 766 -2.27 10.43 -30.83
CA GLY A 766 -0.87 10.33 -31.29
C GLY A 766 0.05 11.39 -30.71
N ILE A 767 -0.31 11.96 -29.55
CA ILE A 767 0.55 12.87 -28.78
C ILE A 767 1.60 12.01 -28.03
N PRO A 768 2.93 12.18 -28.23
CA PRO A 768 3.91 11.26 -27.63
C PRO A 768 3.97 11.31 -26.10
N LYS A 769 4.35 10.20 -25.46
CA LYS A 769 4.61 10.11 -24.01
C LYS A 769 5.74 11.08 -23.61
N GLY A 770 5.53 11.85 -22.55
CA GLY A 770 6.51 12.76 -21.95
C GLY A 770 6.63 14.16 -22.57
N VAL A 771 5.87 14.51 -23.63
CA VAL A 771 5.94 15.86 -24.21
C VAL A 771 5.11 16.87 -23.43
N GLN A 772 5.53 18.14 -23.40
CA GLN A 772 4.64 19.21 -22.94
C GLN A 772 3.57 19.51 -23.99
N VAL A 773 2.32 19.52 -23.56
CA VAL A 773 1.13 19.90 -24.32
C VAL A 773 0.59 21.19 -23.73
N THR A 774 0.31 22.17 -24.58
CA THR A 774 -0.35 23.41 -24.20
C THR A 774 -1.71 23.50 -24.89
N VAL A 775 -2.79 23.43 -24.12
CA VAL A 775 -4.15 23.72 -24.57
C VAL A 775 -4.41 25.19 -24.35
N THR A 776 -4.86 25.91 -25.38
CA THR A 776 -5.24 27.33 -25.26
C THR A 776 -6.53 27.59 -26.00
N GLU A 777 -7.53 28.09 -25.29
CA GLU A 777 -8.72 28.67 -25.87
C GLU A 777 -8.45 30.11 -26.33
N THR A 778 -8.71 30.36 -27.61
CA THR A 778 -8.44 31.65 -28.27
C THR A 778 -9.67 32.55 -28.36
N THR A 779 -10.85 32.05 -27.97
CA THR A 779 -12.15 32.73 -28.09
C THR A 779 -12.70 33.08 -26.70
N THR A 780 -12.06 34.02 -26.02
CA THR A 780 -12.29 34.29 -24.58
C THR A 780 -13.18 35.49 -24.28
N ASP A 781 -13.47 36.35 -25.25
CA ASP A 781 -14.13 37.64 -25.02
C ASP A 781 -15.52 37.48 -24.39
N GLY A 782 -15.70 38.08 -23.20
CA GLY A 782 -16.94 38.00 -22.42
C GLY A 782 -17.05 36.82 -21.45
N TYR A 783 -16.06 35.92 -21.39
CA TYR A 783 -16.10 34.71 -20.58
C TYR A 783 -14.92 34.61 -19.59
N THR A 784 -15.21 34.10 -18.39
CA THR A 784 -14.19 33.51 -17.51
C THR A 784 -14.01 32.04 -17.90
N VAL A 785 -12.77 31.65 -18.21
CA VAL A 785 -12.43 30.28 -18.65
C VAL A 785 -11.85 29.50 -17.47
N ILE A 786 -12.36 28.29 -17.24
CA ILE A 786 -11.84 27.34 -16.24
C ILE A 786 -11.69 25.98 -16.90
N MET A 787 -10.47 25.42 -16.86
CA MET A 787 -10.18 24.06 -17.32
C MET A 787 -10.21 23.09 -16.13
N LYS A 788 -10.85 21.93 -16.30
CA LYS A 788 -10.98 20.90 -15.27
C LYS A 788 -10.66 19.52 -15.78
N ASP A 789 -10.19 18.68 -14.88
CA ASP A 789 -10.22 17.22 -15.01
C ASP A 789 -11.68 16.75 -14.80
N PRO A 790 -12.30 16.06 -15.77
CA PRO A 790 -13.68 15.59 -15.65
C PRO A 790 -13.84 14.37 -14.73
N SER A 791 -12.75 13.68 -14.38
CA SER A 791 -12.79 12.49 -13.50
C SER A 791 -12.78 12.87 -12.02
N THR A 792 -11.95 13.83 -11.60
CA THR A 792 -11.89 14.31 -10.21
C THR A 792 -12.65 15.63 -9.96
N GLY A 793 -13.06 16.33 -11.02
CA GLY A 793 -13.64 17.68 -10.94
C GLY A 793 -12.64 18.79 -10.58
N THR A 794 -11.36 18.45 -10.42
CA THR A 794 -10.27 19.36 -10.02
C THR A 794 -10.05 20.46 -11.06
N VAL A 795 -9.83 21.69 -10.60
CA VAL A 795 -9.45 22.82 -11.47
C VAL A 795 -7.98 22.68 -11.88
N LEU A 796 -7.75 22.44 -13.17
CA LEU A 796 -6.42 22.39 -13.78
C LEU A 796 -5.90 23.80 -14.03
N ALA A 797 -6.76 24.71 -14.49
CA ALA A 797 -6.44 26.11 -14.71
C ALA A 797 -7.65 27.03 -14.51
N GLY A 798 -7.42 28.19 -13.88
CA GLY A 798 -8.35 29.33 -13.86
C GLY A 798 -8.09 30.33 -14.99
N SER A 799 -7.61 29.84 -16.13
CA SER A 799 -7.15 30.63 -17.28
C SER A 799 -7.51 29.94 -18.59
N SER A 800 -7.55 30.71 -19.68
CA SER A 800 -7.80 30.18 -21.04
C SER A 800 -6.64 29.39 -21.63
N SER A 801 -5.54 29.21 -20.90
CA SER A 801 -4.38 28.42 -21.30
C SER A 801 -3.93 27.54 -20.14
N TYR A 802 -3.52 26.32 -20.45
CA TYR A 802 -2.95 25.33 -19.52
C TYR A 802 -1.87 24.52 -20.23
N THR A 803 -0.74 24.32 -19.56
CA THR A 803 0.39 23.50 -20.04
C THR A 803 0.64 22.37 -19.05
N PHE A 804 0.76 21.15 -19.56
CA PHE A 804 1.02 19.94 -18.78
C PHE A 804 1.89 18.97 -19.57
N THR A 805 2.46 17.96 -18.91
CA THR A 805 3.18 16.86 -19.56
C THR A 805 2.19 15.74 -19.88
N MET A 806 2.13 15.30 -21.14
CA MET A 806 1.36 14.13 -21.54
C MET A 806 2.05 12.87 -20.99
N SER A 807 1.35 12.05 -20.20
CA SER A 807 1.85 10.75 -19.75
C SER A 807 0.95 9.63 -20.28
N ASP A 808 -0.35 9.82 -20.07
CA ASP A 808 -1.43 8.88 -20.32
C ASP A 808 -2.58 9.59 -21.04
N ASP A 809 -3.59 8.83 -21.48
CA ASP A 809 -4.76 9.40 -22.14
C ASP A 809 -5.49 10.36 -21.19
N THR A 810 -5.67 11.60 -21.66
CA THR A 810 -6.06 12.74 -20.83
C THR A 810 -7.40 13.30 -21.31
N ALA A 811 -8.31 13.59 -20.39
CA ALA A 811 -9.58 14.27 -20.68
C ALA A 811 -9.63 15.65 -19.99
N MET A 812 -10.28 16.62 -20.62
CA MET A 812 -10.37 17.99 -20.12
C MET A 812 -11.71 18.62 -20.47
N ASP A 813 -12.47 19.02 -19.44
CA ASP A 813 -13.64 19.89 -19.58
C ASP A 813 -13.18 21.36 -19.55
N ILE A 814 -13.54 22.15 -20.56
CA ILE A 814 -13.28 23.60 -20.58
C ILE A 814 -14.59 24.36 -20.42
N TYR A 815 -14.74 25.01 -19.28
CA TYR A 815 -15.90 25.79 -18.88
C TYR A 815 -15.72 27.27 -19.25
N ASN A 816 -16.58 27.80 -20.12
CA ASN A 816 -16.75 29.25 -20.28
C ASN A 816 -17.96 29.71 -19.49
N THR A 817 -17.73 30.55 -18.49
CA THR A 817 -18.81 31.17 -17.69
C THR A 817 -18.84 32.66 -17.99
N SER A 818 -19.96 33.18 -18.51
CA SER A 818 -20.16 34.63 -18.55
C SER A 818 -20.98 35.06 -17.35
N ILE A 819 -20.48 36.06 -16.63
CA ILE A 819 -21.29 36.75 -15.63
C ILE A 819 -22.17 37.73 -16.40
N VAL A 820 -23.49 37.63 -16.26
CA VAL A 820 -24.36 38.71 -16.73
C VAL A 820 -24.01 39.94 -15.91
N ALA A 821 -23.38 40.91 -16.55
CA ALA A 821 -23.40 42.27 -16.06
C ALA A 821 -24.87 42.69 -16.02
N LEU A 822 -25.44 42.76 -14.82
CA LEU A 822 -26.72 43.42 -14.61
C LEU A 822 -26.64 44.78 -15.34
N PRO A 823 -27.65 45.15 -16.15
CA PRO A 823 -27.64 46.44 -16.82
C PRO A 823 -27.46 47.54 -15.77
N GLU A 824 -26.82 48.66 -16.13
CA GLU A 824 -26.65 49.80 -15.23
C GLU A 824 -28.00 50.41 -14.85
N THR A 825 -28.68 49.78 -13.89
CA THR A 825 -29.69 50.42 -13.07
C THR A 825 -29.01 51.63 -12.44
N GLY A 826 -29.57 52.83 -12.66
CA GLY A 826 -28.95 54.12 -12.31
C GLY A 826 -28.91 54.39 -10.80
N GLY A 827 -28.36 53.45 -10.03
CA GLY A 827 -28.18 53.51 -8.59
C GLY A 827 -27.15 54.57 -8.22
N ILE A 828 -27.66 55.75 -7.87
CA ILE A 828 -26.88 56.92 -7.43
C ILE A 828 -25.82 56.49 -6.42
N GLY A 829 -24.55 56.50 -6.84
CA GLY A 829 -23.48 55.74 -6.20
C GLY A 829 -23.22 56.08 -4.74
N ARG A 830 -22.66 55.10 -4.00
CA ARG A 830 -22.37 55.15 -2.54
C ARG A 830 -21.73 56.46 -2.05
N GLY A 831 -20.99 57.17 -2.90
CA GLY A 831 -20.43 58.49 -2.61
C GLY A 831 -21.45 59.50 -2.09
N ILE A 832 -22.69 59.56 -2.61
CA ILE A 832 -23.67 60.56 -2.14
C ILE A 832 -24.12 60.28 -0.71
N PHE A 833 -24.33 59.02 -0.35
CA PHE A 833 -24.64 58.64 1.04
C PHE A 833 -23.46 58.88 1.98
N LEU A 834 -22.23 58.63 1.52
CA LEU A 834 -21.01 58.92 2.29
C LEU A 834 -20.83 60.42 2.54
N TYR A 835 -20.96 61.26 1.51
CA TYR A 835 -20.83 62.72 1.64
C TYR A 835 -22.00 63.34 2.42
N ALA A 836 -23.24 62.83 2.28
CA ALA A 836 -24.37 63.25 3.11
C ALA A 836 -24.19 62.87 4.59
N GLY A 837 -23.71 61.66 4.86
CA GLY A 837 -23.38 61.21 6.21
C GLY A 837 -22.27 62.03 6.85
N ILE A 838 -21.18 62.29 6.12
CA ILE A 838 -20.08 63.16 6.55
C ILE A 838 -20.59 64.60 6.78
N GLY A 839 -21.45 65.13 5.92
CA GLY A 839 -22.07 66.46 6.09
C GLY A 839 -22.95 66.57 7.34
N LEU A 840 -23.75 65.54 7.63
CA LEU A 840 -24.56 65.46 8.85
C LEU A 840 -23.70 65.34 10.11
N MET A 841 -22.63 64.54 10.07
CA MET A 841 -21.65 64.43 11.16
C MET A 841 -20.92 65.74 11.42
N LEU A 842 -20.42 66.42 10.37
CA LEU A 842 -19.75 67.72 10.48
C LEU A 842 -20.69 68.81 11.01
N THR A 843 -21.93 68.89 10.52
CA THR A 843 -22.90 69.88 11.03
C THR A 843 -23.30 69.60 12.49
N ALA A 844 -23.44 68.34 12.89
CA ALA A 844 -23.66 67.97 14.30
C ALA A 844 -22.46 68.34 15.20
N VAL A 845 -21.22 68.06 14.77
CA VAL A 845 -20.00 68.42 15.52
C VAL A 845 -19.82 69.93 15.61
N ILE A 846 -20.04 70.67 14.51
CA ILE A 846 -19.96 72.14 14.50
C ILE A 846 -21.04 72.74 15.41
N ALA A 847 -22.28 72.26 15.35
CA ALA A 847 -23.35 72.68 16.26
C ALA A 847 -23.00 72.38 17.73
N GLY A 848 -22.47 71.19 18.03
CA GLY A 848 -22.01 70.82 19.37
C GLY A 848 -20.89 71.74 19.89
N CYS A 849 -19.89 72.04 19.06
CA CYS A 849 -18.79 72.95 19.41
C CYS A 849 -19.26 74.40 19.59
N LEU A 850 -20.19 74.88 18.77
CA LEU A 850 -20.80 76.22 18.92
C LEU A 850 -21.67 76.31 20.18
N LEU A 851 -22.45 75.27 20.49
CA LEU A 851 -23.22 75.21 21.74
C LEU A 851 -22.32 75.12 22.97
N ARG A 852 -21.21 74.36 22.91
CA ARG A 852 -20.20 74.32 23.97
C ARG A 852 -19.53 75.68 24.17
N ARG A 853 -19.23 76.43 23.10
CA ARG A 853 -18.76 77.84 23.20
C ARG A 853 -19.80 78.81 23.74
N LYS A 854 -21.10 78.56 23.52
CA LYS A 854 -22.18 79.48 23.94
C LYS A 854 -22.68 79.25 25.37
N TYR A 855 -22.56 78.03 25.90
CA TYR A 855 -23.05 77.66 27.24
C TYR A 855 -21.95 77.17 28.21
N GLY A 856 -20.72 76.96 27.75
CA GLY A 856 -19.57 76.58 28.59
C GLY A 856 -18.98 77.72 29.44
N LYS A 857 -19.82 78.59 30.00
CA LYS A 857 -19.43 79.69 30.91
C LYS A 857 -20.38 79.90 32.11
N GLU A 858 -21.30 78.96 32.34
CA GLU A 858 -22.13 78.87 33.55
C GLU A 858 -21.79 77.55 34.26
N GLY A 859 -20.53 77.41 34.69
CA GLY A 859 -19.94 76.13 35.12
C GLY A 859 -18.58 76.25 35.83
N ASP A 860 -18.37 77.38 36.52
CA ASP A 860 -17.52 77.53 37.72
C ASP A 860 -18.45 78.10 38.81
#